data_AF-A0A5P1EK21-F1
#
_entry.id   AF-A0A5P1EK21-F1
#
_cell.length_a   1.000
_cell.length_b   1.000
_cell.length_c   1.000
_cell.angle_alpha   90.00
_cell.angle_beta   90.00
_cell.angle_gamma   90.00
#
_symmetry.space_group_name_H-M   'P 1'
#
loop_
_entity.id
_entity.type
_entity.pdbx_description
1 polymer ?
#
loop_
_entity_poly.entity_id
_entity_poly.type
_entity_poly.pdbx_seq_one_letter_code
_entity_poly.pdbx_strand_id
1 'polypeptide(L)'
;MARAFVYVILGGGVAAGYAALEFSRRGISHGELCIISEESVAPYERPALSKGYLLPEAPARLPYFHTCVGAGEQRLTPEWYKEHGIELILETTVKSANVKQKTLTTENGETISYRTLIIATGARALKLEEFGVRGSNAEKVCYLRNLNDADRLVDVMKSCVGGNAVVIGGGYIGMECTAALVTNRIKVTMVFPGAHCMVRLFTQKIASFYEGYYESKGVKFIKGTVVTSFENDSEGKVTAVILKDGTRLPTDMVVVGIGSRANTSLFEDQLTIEKGGIKVNNLMQTSNSSVYAVGDVAAFPVKLFNGDTRRLEHVDSARKTARHAVAAIMGPRNTSDLDYVPFFYSRVFTLAWQFYGDNIGDVVHYGDFTKGKFGAYWVNKGRVVGAFLEGGAKEEYEAIARVVKLKATVKGKDVVEGQGIDFALRACQRATPVHNWRSVVGVAVAVLMFAVAFRLVDVMKSCVGGNAVVIGGGYIGMECTAALVTNRIKVTMVFPGAHCMVRLFTQKIASFYEGYYESKGVKFIKGTVVTSFENDSEGKVTAVILKDGTRLPTDMVVVGIGSRANTSLFEDQLTIEKGGIKVNNLMQTSNSSVYAVGDVAAFPVKLFNGDTRRLEHVDSARKTARHAVAAIMGPRNTSDLDYVPFFYSRVFTLAWQFYGDNIGDVVHYGDFTKGKFGAYWVNKGRVVGAFLEGGAKEEYEAIARVVKLKATVKGKDVVEGQGIDFALRACQRATPVHNWRSVVGVAVAVLMFAVAFRYGRRMF
;
A
#
# COMPACT_ATOMS: atom_id res chain seq x y z
N MET A 1 16.24 25.85 -24.83
CA MET A 1 17.40 25.04 -24.36
C MET A 1 17.05 23.57 -24.58
N ALA A 2 17.98 22.74 -25.04
CA ALA A 2 17.74 21.31 -25.24
C ALA A 2 18.31 20.52 -24.06
N ARG A 3 17.54 19.58 -23.52
CA ARG A 3 18.01 18.63 -22.48
C ARG A 3 18.15 17.23 -23.07
N ALA A 4 18.99 16.41 -22.46
CA ALA A 4 19.27 15.06 -22.91
C ALA A 4 19.29 14.11 -21.71
N PHE A 5 18.61 12.97 -21.86
CA PHE A 5 18.61 11.90 -20.86
C PHE A 5 18.93 10.56 -21.52
N VAL A 6 19.48 9.64 -20.74
CA VAL A 6 19.66 8.27 -21.23
C VAL A 6 18.30 7.58 -21.34
N TYR A 7 17.46 7.76 -20.33
CA TYR A 7 16.12 7.20 -20.27
C TYR A 7 15.10 8.30 -20.04
N VAL A 8 14.03 8.27 -20.82
CA VAL A 8 12.86 9.14 -20.60
C VAL A 8 11.64 8.24 -20.41
N ILE A 9 10.88 8.48 -19.34
CA ILE A 9 9.54 7.94 -19.18
C ILE A 9 8.53 9.04 -19.50
N LEU A 10 7.68 8.83 -20.50
CA LEU A 10 6.60 9.77 -20.83
C LEU A 10 5.30 9.31 -20.18
N GLY A 11 4.81 10.09 -19.22
CA GLY A 11 3.65 9.82 -18.37
C GLY A 11 4.04 9.62 -16.91
N GLY A 12 3.33 10.24 -15.97
CA GLY A 12 3.58 10.17 -14.52
C GLY A 12 2.70 9.18 -13.76
N GLY A 13 2.17 8.14 -14.42
CA GLY A 13 1.22 7.20 -13.82
C GLY A 13 1.84 6.04 -13.04
N VAL A 14 1.03 5.03 -12.71
CA VAL A 14 1.45 3.81 -11.99
C VAL A 14 2.64 3.14 -12.68
N ALA A 15 2.58 2.94 -14.01
CA ALA A 15 3.67 2.30 -14.74
C ALA A 15 5.00 3.07 -14.59
N ALA A 16 4.96 4.40 -14.57
CA ALA A 16 6.16 5.23 -14.42
C ALA A 16 6.81 5.09 -13.03
N GLY A 17 6.01 5.13 -11.96
CA GLY A 17 6.52 4.93 -10.60
C GLY A 17 7.16 3.55 -10.40
N TYR A 18 6.54 2.50 -10.94
CA TYR A 18 7.09 1.14 -10.86
C TYR A 18 8.31 0.93 -11.77
N ALA A 19 8.37 1.59 -12.93
CA ALA A 19 9.57 1.61 -13.78
C ALA A 19 10.74 2.33 -13.09
N ALA A 20 10.49 3.49 -12.48
CA ALA A 20 11.51 4.25 -11.74
C ALA A 20 12.10 3.44 -10.57
N LEU A 21 11.24 2.73 -9.81
CA LEU A 21 11.69 1.83 -8.77
C LEU A 21 12.55 0.68 -9.31
N GLU A 22 12.18 0.12 -10.46
CA GLU A 22 12.96 -0.95 -11.09
C GLU A 22 14.32 -0.45 -11.60
N PHE A 23 14.37 0.75 -12.20
CA PHE A 23 15.64 1.37 -12.61
C PHE A 23 16.56 1.58 -11.41
N SER A 24 16.03 2.12 -10.31
CA SER A 24 16.76 2.29 -9.05
C SER A 24 17.31 0.95 -8.53
N ARG A 25 16.49 -0.11 -8.51
CA ARG A 25 16.92 -1.47 -8.09
C ARG A 25 18.02 -2.06 -8.97
N ARG A 26 18.09 -1.66 -10.23
CA ARG A 26 19.08 -2.13 -11.19
C ARG A 26 20.33 -1.25 -11.26
N GLY A 27 20.42 -0.23 -10.40
CA GLY A 27 21.62 0.59 -10.26
C GLY A 27 21.77 1.62 -11.37
N ILE A 28 20.67 2.25 -11.80
CA ILE A 28 20.74 3.42 -12.69
C ILE A 28 21.64 4.52 -12.09
N SER A 29 22.38 5.25 -12.94
CA SER A 29 23.22 6.35 -12.46
C SER A 29 22.40 7.63 -12.25
N HIS A 30 22.80 8.47 -11.29
CA HIS A 30 22.18 9.77 -11.06
C HIS A 30 22.17 10.63 -12.32
N GLY A 31 21.04 11.28 -12.62
CA GLY A 31 20.86 12.17 -13.76
C GLY A 31 20.54 11.47 -15.09
N GLU A 32 20.52 10.14 -15.14
CA GLU A 32 20.26 9.40 -16.40
C GLU A 32 18.78 9.29 -16.77
N LEU A 33 17.88 9.39 -15.79
CA LEU A 33 16.44 9.19 -15.97
C LEU A 33 15.65 10.46 -15.68
N CYS A 34 14.72 10.79 -16.57
CA CYS A 34 13.63 11.70 -16.26
C CYS A 34 12.25 11.09 -16.50
N ILE A 35 11.25 11.62 -15.78
CA ILE A 35 9.83 11.33 -15.96
C ILE A 35 9.14 12.64 -16.32
N ILE A 36 8.45 12.67 -17.46
CA ILE A 36 7.66 13.82 -17.90
C ILE A 36 6.19 13.53 -17.65
N SER A 37 5.49 14.41 -16.95
CA SER A 37 4.08 14.24 -16.57
C SER A 37 3.30 15.53 -16.75
N GLU A 38 2.10 15.41 -17.30
CA GLU A 38 1.12 16.50 -17.32
C GLU A 38 0.55 16.79 -15.91
N GLU A 39 0.48 15.77 -15.05
CA GLU A 39 0.00 15.92 -13.66
C GLU A 39 1.05 16.64 -12.80
N SER A 40 0.60 17.44 -11.83
CA SER A 40 1.45 18.26 -10.93
C SER A 40 2.08 17.50 -9.76
N VAL A 41 1.87 16.18 -9.70
CA VAL A 41 2.28 15.33 -8.59
C VAL A 41 3.12 14.14 -9.04
N ALA A 42 3.98 13.65 -8.16
CA ALA A 42 4.73 12.42 -8.39
C ALA A 42 3.79 11.20 -8.56
N PRO A 43 4.25 10.12 -9.22
CA PRO A 43 3.45 8.92 -9.47
C PRO A 43 2.70 8.36 -8.25
N TYR A 44 1.44 7.98 -8.45
CA TYR A 44 0.55 7.49 -7.38
C TYR A 44 -0.33 6.31 -7.80
N GLU A 45 -0.88 5.62 -6.80
CA GLU A 45 -1.76 4.47 -6.97
C GLU A 45 -3.17 4.92 -7.40
N ARG A 46 -3.39 5.04 -8.71
CA ARG A 46 -4.66 5.49 -9.32
C ARG A 46 -5.93 4.76 -8.81
N PRO A 47 -5.92 3.45 -8.46
CA PRO A 47 -7.10 2.81 -7.88
C PRO A 47 -7.64 3.41 -6.58
N ALA A 48 -6.86 4.25 -5.88
CA ALA A 48 -7.31 4.96 -4.70
C ALA A 48 -8.38 6.03 -5.02
N LEU A 49 -8.33 6.63 -6.23
CA LEU A 49 -9.13 7.79 -6.61
C LEU A 49 -10.64 7.54 -6.63
N SER A 50 -11.08 6.32 -6.96
CA SER A 50 -12.50 5.91 -6.95
C SER A 50 -12.90 5.17 -5.68
N LYS A 51 -11.97 5.00 -4.73
CA LYS A 51 -12.14 4.22 -3.50
C LYS A 51 -11.90 5.11 -2.28
N GLY A 52 -10.78 4.90 -1.59
CA GLY A 52 -10.43 5.61 -0.37
C GLY A 52 -10.42 7.13 -0.52
N TYR A 53 -10.17 7.66 -1.71
CA TYR A 53 -10.16 9.11 -1.94
C TYR A 53 -11.52 9.77 -1.78
N LEU A 54 -12.60 9.06 -2.15
CA LEU A 54 -13.97 9.57 -2.17
C LEU A 54 -14.76 9.27 -0.89
N LEU A 55 -14.13 8.65 0.11
CA LEU A 55 -14.81 8.34 1.37
C LEU A 55 -15.06 9.63 2.19
N PRO A 56 -16.19 9.73 2.91
CA PRO A 56 -16.47 10.90 3.75
C PRO A 56 -15.55 10.98 4.98
N GLU A 57 -15.08 9.84 5.47
CA GLU A 57 -14.27 9.71 6.67
C GLU A 57 -12.91 9.10 6.36
N ALA A 58 -11.86 9.64 6.99
CA ALA A 58 -10.47 9.23 6.80
C ALA A 58 -10.06 9.02 5.33
N PRO A 59 -10.34 9.98 4.42
CA PRO A 59 -10.11 9.76 3.01
C PRO A 59 -8.62 9.64 2.70
N ALA A 60 -8.29 8.80 1.70
CA ALA A 60 -6.93 8.67 1.22
C ALA A 60 -6.46 10.00 0.59
N ARG A 61 -5.30 10.51 1.00
CA ARG A 61 -4.68 11.72 0.47
C ARG A 61 -3.21 11.49 0.18
N LEU A 62 -2.64 12.23 -0.77
CA LEU A 62 -1.19 12.27 -0.92
C LEU A 62 -0.58 12.87 0.35
N PRO A 63 0.60 12.41 0.79
CA PRO A 63 1.51 11.51 0.09
C PRO A 63 1.22 10.01 0.29
N TYR A 64 0.16 9.62 1.01
CA TYR A 64 0.02 8.26 1.53
C TYR A 64 -0.08 7.15 0.49
N PHE A 65 -0.62 7.47 -0.70
CA PHE A 65 -0.82 6.53 -1.79
C PHE A 65 0.06 6.82 -3.02
N HIS A 66 1.19 7.54 -2.86
CA HIS A 66 2.23 7.49 -3.89
C HIS A 66 2.64 6.03 -4.14
N THR A 67 2.96 5.70 -5.40
CA THR A 67 3.50 4.37 -5.73
C THR A 67 4.72 4.10 -4.85
N CYS A 68 5.02 2.89 -4.41
CA CYS A 68 4.46 1.59 -4.81
C CYS A 68 3.65 0.91 -3.68
N VAL A 69 3.07 1.71 -2.76
CA VAL A 69 2.39 1.17 -1.56
C VAL A 69 1.21 0.27 -1.90
N GLY A 70 0.60 0.42 -3.08
CA GLY A 70 -0.52 -0.40 -3.53
C GLY A 70 -0.14 -1.84 -3.87
N ALA A 71 1.16 -2.16 -3.92
CA ALA A 71 1.70 -3.52 -3.98
C ALA A 71 2.40 -3.93 -2.68
N GLY A 72 2.27 -3.15 -1.60
CA GLY A 72 2.96 -3.39 -0.33
C GLY A 72 4.46 -3.04 -0.36
N GLU A 73 4.90 -2.27 -1.36
CA GLU A 73 6.29 -1.84 -1.50
C GLU A 73 6.51 -0.43 -0.90
N GLN A 74 7.76 0.05 -0.96
CA GLN A 74 8.10 1.37 -0.45
C GLN A 74 7.37 2.49 -1.19
N ARG A 75 7.10 3.58 -0.47
CA ARG A 75 6.50 4.81 -1.00
C ARG A 75 7.58 5.67 -1.65
N LEU A 76 7.31 6.15 -2.87
CA LEU A 76 8.18 7.00 -3.66
C LEU A 76 7.62 8.42 -3.63
N THR A 77 7.98 9.20 -2.62
CA THR A 77 7.61 10.63 -2.54
C THR A 77 8.48 11.47 -3.49
N PRO A 78 8.15 12.74 -3.77
CA PRO A 78 9.02 13.60 -4.58
C PRO A 78 10.48 13.63 -4.10
N GLU A 79 10.72 13.58 -2.79
CA GLU A 79 12.06 13.55 -2.19
C GLU A 79 12.81 12.27 -2.58
N TRP A 80 12.12 11.13 -2.65
CA TRP A 80 12.73 9.86 -3.07
C TRP A 80 13.32 9.96 -4.48
N TYR A 81 12.60 10.58 -5.43
CA TYR A 81 13.11 10.75 -6.80
C TYR A 81 14.37 11.63 -6.82
N LYS A 82 14.36 12.73 -6.06
CA LYS A 82 15.51 13.63 -5.91
C LYS A 82 16.74 12.91 -5.33
N GLU A 83 16.57 12.12 -4.28
CA GLU A 83 17.64 11.33 -3.64
C GLU A 83 18.28 10.31 -4.60
N HIS A 84 17.47 9.76 -5.51
CA HIS A 84 17.92 8.80 -6.52
C HIS A 84 18.41 9.46 -7.82
N GLY A 85 18.49 10.79 -7.87
CA GLY A 85 18.91 11.52 -9.05
C GLY A 85 17.99 11.32 -10.26
N ILE A 86 16.70 11.05 -10.01
CA ILE A 86 15.67 10.90 -11.05
C ILE A 86 14.95 12.23 -11.15
N GLU A 87 14.92 12.81 -12.35
CA GLU A 87 14.29 14.09 -12.55
C GLU A 87 12.78 13.95 -12.82
N LEU A 88 11.96 14.64 -12.02
CA LEU A 88 10.52 14.76 -12.27
C LEU A 88 10.23 16.08 -12.97
N ILE A 89 9.76 16.02 -14.21
CA ILE A 89 9.32 17.15 -15.01
C ILE A 89 7.78 17.14 -15.00
N LEU A 90 7.20 17.74 -13.97
CA LEU A 90 5.76 17.77 -13.72
C LEU A 90 5.10 18.98 -14.42
N GLU A 91 3.77 19.01 -14.46
CA GLU A 91 2.99 20.09 -15.11
C GLU A 91 3.41 20.36 -16.56
N THR A 92 3.86 19.32 -17.25
CA THR A 92 4.50 19.42 -18.56
C THR A 92 3.86 18.47 -19.55
N THR A 93 3.07 19.03 -20.47
CA THR A 93 2.48 18.30 -21.60
C THR A 93 3.48 18.21 -22.75
N VAL A 94 3.64 17.01 -23.32
CA VAL A 94 4.38 16.80 -24.57
C VAL A 94 3.42 16.94 -25.75
N LYS A 95 3.65 17.93 -26.61
CA LYS A 95 2.80 18.21 -27.78
C LYS A 95 3.20 17.43 -29.03
N SER A 96 4.45 17.04 -29.15
CA SER A 96 4.93 16.22 -30.28
C SER A 96 6.09 15.32 -29.88
N ALA A 97 6.19 14.18 -30.56
CA ALA A 97 7.29 13.24 -30.44
C ALA A 97 7.87 12.99 -31.83
N ASN A 98 9.20 12.89 -31.92
CA ASN A 98 9.89 12.42 -33.11
C ASN A 98 10.71 11.18 -32.74
N VAL A 99 10.16 10.01 -33.02
CA VAL A 99 10.77 8.71 -32.69
C VAL A 99 12.06 8.49 -33.47
N LYS A 100 12.13 8.95 -34.72
CA LYS A 100 13.33 8.82 -35.57
C LYS A 100 14.49 9.66 -35.04
N GLN A 101 14.22 10.90 -34.64
CA GLN A 101 15.20 11.83 -34.08
C GLN A 101 15.40 11.67 -32.57
N LYS A 102 14.63 10.80 -31.93
CA LYS A 102 14.65 10.55 -30.48
C LYS A 102 14.44 11.80 -29.63
N THR A 103 13.45 12.61 -29.99
CA THR A 103 13.12 13.85 -29.29
C THR A 103 11.64 13.92 -28.92
N LEU A 104 11.35 14.61 -27.82
CA LEU A 104 10.03 15.05 -27.39
C LEU A 104 10.04 16.58 -27.32
N THR A 105 8.96 17.21 -27.76
CA THR A 105 8.76 18.66 -27.65
C THR A 105 7.58 18.94 -26.75
N THR A 106 7.81 19.73 -25.71
CA THR A 106 6.80 20.14 -24.72
C THR A 106 5.95 21.31 -25.26
N GLU A 107 4.83 21.59 -24.62
CA GLU A 107 3.98 22.73 -24.99
C GLU A 107 4.71 24.07 -24.93
N ASN A 108 5.56 24.28 -23.91
CA ASN A 108 6.39 25.48 -23.74
C ASN A 108 7.57 25.58 -24.74
N GLY A 109 7.72 24.63 -25.66
CA GLY A 109 8.72 24.65 -26.73
C GLY A 109 10.09 24.07 -26.34
N GLU A 110 10.25 23.56 -25.13
CA GLU A 110 11.43 22.80 -24.72
C GLU A 110 11.54 21.49 -25.54
N THR A 111 12.76 21.15 -25.93
CA THR A 111 13.06 19.88 -26.62
C THR A 111 13.90 18.99 -25.71
N ILE A 112 13.42 17.78 -25.47
CA ILE A 112 14.05 16.77 -24.62
C ILE A 112 14.43 15.59 -25.50
N SER A 113 15.73 15.29 -25.57
CA SER A 113 16.28 14.17 -26.32
C SER A 113 16.51 12.96 -25.43
N TYR A 114 16.43 11.76 -26.00
CA TYR A 114 16.58 10.50 -25.27
C TYR A 114 17.42 9.46 -25.99
N ARG A 115 18.08 8.57 -25.24
CA ARG A 115 18.62 7.32 -25.82
C ARG A 115 17.53 6.25 -25.93
N THR A 116 16.74 6.10 -24.87
CA THR A 116 15.60 5.15 -24.77
C THR A 116 14.37 5.84 -24.21
N LEU A 117 13.20 5.60 -24.82
CA LEU A 117 11.90 6.12 -24.37
C LEU A 117 11.03 4.97 -23.86
N ILE A 118 10.41 5.16 -22.70
CA ILE A 118 9.30 4.33 -22.21
C ILE A 118 8.02 5.17 -22.29
N ILE A 119 7.09 4.75 -23.14
CA ILE A 119 5.76 5.35 -23.28
C ILE A 119 4.86 4.75 -22.19
N ALA A 120 4.57 5.56 -21.17
CA ALA A 120 3.71 5.25 -20.03
C ALA A 120 2.53 6.24 -19.93
N THR A 121 2.07 6.75 -21.08
CA THR A 121 0.99 7.75 -21.22
C THR A 121 -0.38 7.24 -20.82
N GLY A 122 -0.53 5.92 -20.68
CA GLY A 122 -1.74 5.28 -20.20
C GLY A 122 -2.95 5.53 -21.10
N ALA A 123 -4.03 6.00 -20.49
CA ALA A 123 -5.32 6.21 -21.13
C ALA A 123 -6.04 7.43 -20.53
N ARG A 124 -6.91 8.06 -21.31
CA ARG A 124 -7.83 9.13 -20.87
C ARG A 124 -9.26 8.59 -20.74
N ALA A 125 -10.06 9.21 -19.89
CA ALA A 125 -11.50 8.93 -19.87
C ALA A 125 -12.14 9.35 -21.21
N LEU A 126 -13.06 8.53 -21.71
CA LEU A 126 -13.89 8.89 -22.85
C LEU A 126 -14.84 10.03 -22.46
N LYS A 127 -15.00 11.01 -23.34
CA LYS A 127 -15.88 12.17 -23.14
C LYS A 127 -17.20 11.95 -23.87
N LEU A 128 -18.30 12.40 -23.28
CA LEU A 128 -19.65 12.24 -23.85
C LEU A 128 -19.82 12.97 -25.20
N GLU A 129 -19.11 14.09 -25.38
CA GLU A 129 -19.06 14.82 -26.65
C GLU A 129 -18.53 13.98 -27.82
N GLU A 130 -17.67 12.98 -27.56
CA GLU A 130 -17.18 12.02 -28.57
C GLU A 130 -18.30 11.12 -29.11
N PHE A 131 -19.45 11.10 -28.42
CA PHE A 131 -20.65 10.37 -28.80
C PHE A 131 -21.79 11.31 -29.21
N GLY A 132 -21.50 12.60 -29.45
CA GLY A 132 -22.48 13.59 -29.91
C GLY A 132 -23.41 14.14 -28.81
N VAL A 133 -23.15 13.83 -27.55
CA VAL A 133 -23.95 14.33 -26.42
C VAL A 133 -23.46 15.73 -26.03
N ARG A 134 -24.31 16.74 -26.27
CA ARG A 134 -24.02 18.14 -25.93
C ARG A 134 -24.24 18.43 -24.45
N GLY A 135 -23.53 19.43 -23.90
CA GLY A 135 -23.70 19.91 -22.53
C GLY A 135 -22.90 19.15 -21.47
N SER A 136 -22.00 18.23 -21.86
CA SER A 136 -21.16 17.47 -20.91
C SER A 136 -20.07 18.29 -20.22
N ASN A 137 -19.93 19.57 -20.56
CA ASN A 137 -19.09 20.57 -19.92
C ASN A 137 -19.83 21.39 -18.84
N ALA A 138 -21.13 21.10 -18.60
CA ALA A 138 -21.92 21.76 -17.57
C ALA A 138 -21.28 21.66 -16.17
N GLU A 139 -21.58 22.63 -15.31
CA GLU A 139 -21.15 22.60 -13.92
C GLU A 139 -21.73 21.35 -13.24
N LYS A 140 -20.94 20.73 -12.34
CA LYS A 140 -21.26 19.47 -11.63
C LYS A 140 -21.40 18.21 -12.50
N VAL A 141 -21.08 18.27 -13.80
CA VAL A 141 -20.73 17.06 -14.57
C VAL A 141 -19.26 16.72 -14.31
N CYS A 142 -19.02 15.51 -13.80
CA CYS A 142 -17.71 15.05 -13.34
C CYS A 142 -17.27 13.79 -14.08
N TYR A 143 -15.98 13.73 -14.38
CA TYR A 143 -15.28 12.52 -14.81
C TYR A 143 -14.35 12.07 -13.67
N LEU A 144 -13.74 10.89 -13.78
CA LEU A 144 -12.75 10.43 -12.81
C LEU A 144 -11.62 9.65 -13.50
N ARG A 145 -10.47 10.30 -13.68
CA ARG A 145 -9.25 9.64 -14.15
C ARG A 145 -8.01 10.04 -13.36
N ASN A 146 -7.84 11.33 -13.08
CA ASN A 146 -6.67 11.88 -12.41
C ASN A 146 -7.01 12.54 -11.08
N LEU A 147 -6.00 13.09 -10.39
CA LEU A 147 -6.19 13.70 -9.07
C LEU A 147 -7.10 14.93 -9.13
N ASN A 148 -6.95 15.78 -10.16
CA ASN A 148 -7.80 16.96 -10.36
C ASN A 148 -9.28 16.59 -10.56
N ASP A 149 -9.55 15.53 -11.33
CA ASP A 149 -10.90 14.98 -11.46
C ASP A 149 -11.46 14.53 -10.11
N ALA A 150 -10.63 13.85 -9.30
CA ALA A 150 -11.01 13.34 -7.99
C ALA A 150 -11.29 14.46 -6.98
N ASP A 151 -10.46 15.51 -6.98
CA ASP A 151 -10.67 16.72 -6.15
C ASP A 151 -11.96 17.43 -6.53
N ARG A 152 -12.17 17.67 -7.83
CA ARG A 152 -13.41 18.25 -8.34
C ARG A 152 -14.62 17.41 -7.93
N LEU A 153 -14.54 16.09 -8.08
CA LEU A 153 -15.64 15.19 -7.70
C LEU A 153 -15.93 15.27 -6.20
N VAL A 154 -14.90 15.27 -5.34
CA VAL A 154 -15.06 15.41 -3.89
C VAL A 154 -15.76 16.72 -3.54
N ASP A 155 -15.39 17.84 -4.15
CA ASP A 155 -16.00 19.14 -3.85
C ASP A 155 -17.44 19.23 -4.34
N VAL A 156 -17.74 18.70 -5.54
CA VAL A 156 -19.13 18.59 -6.02
C VAL A 156 -19.96 17.71 -5.10
N MET A 157 -19.43 16.57 -4.66
CA MET A 157 -20.12 15.66 -3.72
C MET A 157 -20.48 16.36 -2.41
N LYS A 158 -19.54 17.12 -1.81
CA LYS A 158 -19.82 17.90 -0.58
C LYS A 158 -20.96 18.89 -0.76
N SER A 159 -21.06 19.51 -1.95
CA SER A 159 -22.14 20.46 -2.25
C SER A 159 -23.50 19.83 -2.51
N CYS A 160 -23.57 18.49 -2.65
CA CYS A 160 -24.78 17.77 -3.07
C CYS A 160 -25.25 16.72 -2.04
N VAL A 161 -24.78 16.79 -0.79
CA VAL A 161 -25.19 15.85 0.27
C VAL A 161 -26.71 15.87 0.46
N GLY A 162 -27.34 14.69 0.45
CA GLY A 162 -28.81 14.55 0.51
C GLY A 162 -29.53 14.74 -0.83
N GLY A 163 -28.83 15.21 -1.87
CA GLY A 163 -29.33 15.41 -3.23
C GLY A 163 -29.34 14.14 -4.09
N ASN A 164 -29.46 14.33 -5.40
CA ASN A 164 -29.58 13.29 -6.41
C ASN A 164 -28.44 13.34 -7.43
N ALA A 165 -27.79 12.21 -7.65
CA ALA A 165 -26.77 12.04 -8.69
C ALA A 165 -27.23 11.06 -9.77
N VAL A 166 -26.89 11.36 -11.02
CA VAL A 166 -26.95 10.40 -12.13
C VAL A 166 -25.55 9.91 -12.46
N VAL A 167 -25.34 8.59 -12.43
CA VAL A 167 -24.08 7.97 -12.86
C VAL A 167 -24.27 7.37 -14.25
N ILE A 168 -23.51 7.84 -15.22
CA ILE A 168 -23.58 7.39 -16.62
C ILE A 168 -22.45 6.38 -16.87
N GLY A 169 -22.81 5.11 -17.05
CA GLY A 169 -21.89 4.02 -17.35
C GLY A 169 -21.89 2.93 -16.27
N GLY A 170 -22.07 1.69 -16.72
CA GLY A 170 -22.17 0.51 -15.84
C GLY A 170 -20.90 -0.31 -15.71
N GLY A 171 -19.73 0.29 -15.96
CA GLY A 171 -18.44 -0.35 -15.71
C GLY A 171 -18.02 -0.24 -14.23
N TYR A 172 -16.85 -0.82 -13.89
CA TYR A 172 -16.37 -0.85 -12.52
C TYR A 172 -16.13 0.55 -11.92
N ILE A 173 -15.68 1.53 -12.72
CA ILE A 173 -15.55 2.93 -12.25
C ILE A 173 -16.92 3.53 -11.91
N GLY A 174 -17.93 3.35 -12.77
CA GLY A 174 -19.28 3.83 -12.50
C GLY A 174 -19.85 3.19 -11.22
N MET A 175 -19.64 1.89 -11.04
CA MET A 175 -20.03 1.17 -9.82
C MET A 175 -19.29 1.66 -8.57
N GLU A 176 -17.97 1.88 -8.65
CA GLU A 176 -17.17 2.37 -7.52
C GLU A 176 -17.58 3.80 -7.12
N CYS A 177 -17.74 4.70 -8.09
CA CYS A 177 -18.24 6.05 -7.85
C CYS A 177 -19.65 6.03 -7.26
N THR A 178 -20.54 5.15 -7.75
CA THR A 178 -21.89 4.98 -7.19
C THR A 178 -21.83 4.57 -5.72
N ALA A 179 -20.96 3.60 -5.36
CA ALA A 179 -20.80 3.20 -3.97
C ALA A 179 -20.27 4.34 -3.09
N ALA A 180 -19.33 5.14 -3.61
CA ALA A 180 -18.83 6.32 -2.91
C ALA A 180 -19.93 7.40 -2.71
N LEU A 181 -20.71 7.71 -3.75
CA LEU A 181 -21.83 8.66 -3.68
C LEU A 181 -22.87 8.24 -2.64
N VAL A 182 -23.27 6.97 -2.64
CA VAL A 182 -24.20 6.42 -1.64
C VAL A 182 -23.61 6.53 -0.23
N THR A 183 -22.33 6.22 -0.06
CA THR A 183 -21.63 6.35 1.24
C THR A 183 -21.59 7.81 1.73
N ASN A 184 -21.54 8.77 0.80
CA ASN A 184 -21.64 10.21 1.06
C ASN A 184 -23.10 10.73 1.15
N ARG A 185 -24.08 9.83 1.29
CA ARG A 185 -25.51 10.16 1.46
C ARG A 185 -26.12 10.91 0.27
N ILE A 186 -25.67 10.60 -0.95
CA ILE A 186 -26.24 11.10 -2.21
C ILE A 186 -27.07 9.99 -2.83
N LYS A 187 -28.31 10.30 -3.25
CA LYS A 187 -29.22 9.33 -3.90
C LYS A 187 -28.75 9.13 -5.34
N VAL A 188 -28.62 7.88 -5.78
CA VAL A 188 -28.02 7.60 -7.10
C VAL A 188 -28.99 6.87 -8.02
N THR A 189 -29.09 7.35 -9.26
CA THR A 189 -29.61 6.61 -10.41
C THR A 189 -28.48 6.31 -11.38
N MET A 190 -28.23 5.03 -11.69
CA MET A 190 -27.19 4.61 -12.62
C MET A 190 -27.80 4.22 -13.97
N VAL A 191 -27.28 4.79 -15.06
CA VAL A 191 -27.78 4.65 -16.42
C VAL A 191 -26.72 4.03 -17.31
N PHE A 192 -27.05 2.98 -18.07
CA PHE A 192 -26.13 2.37 -19.02
C PHE A 192 -26.83 1.55 -20.13
N PRO A 193 -26.17 1.37 -21.29
CA PRO A 193 -26.78 0.70 -22.44
C PRO A 193 -26.86 -0.83 -22.33
N GLY A 194 -26.05 -1.43 -21.46
CA GLY A 194 -26.03 -2.89 -21.28
C GLY A 194 -27.29 -3.43 -20.60
N ALA A 195 -27.56 -4.73 -20.80
CA ALA A 195 -28.64 -5.45 -20.11
C ALA A 195 -28.37 -5.64 -18.60
N HIS A 196 -27.10 -5.57 -18.22
CA HIS A 196 -26.64 -5.64 -16.83
C HIS A 196 -25.33 -4.85 -16.64
N CYS A 197 -24.91 -4.60 -15.40
CA CYS A 197 -23.64 -3.95 -15.12
C CYS A 197 -22.43 -4.83 -15.50
N MET A 198 -21.27 -4.22 -15.73
CA MET A 198 -20.02 -4.93 -16.02
C MET A 198 -20.08 -5.93 -17.18
N VAL A 199 -20.87 -5.64 -18.23
CA VAL A 199 -21.11 -6.53 -19.39
C VAL A 199 -19.87 -7.13 -20.07
N ARG A 200 -18.71 -6.49 -19.94
CA ARG A 200 -17.46 -6.98 -20.53
C ARG A 200 -16.79 -8.10 -19.72
N LEU A 201 -17.22 -8.32 -18.48
CA LEU A 201 -16.60 -9.29 -17.55
C LEU A 201 -17.64 -10.16 -16.82
N PHE A 202 -18.65 -9.53 -16.22
CA PHE A 202 -19.63 -10.25 -15.42
C PHE A 202 -20.56 -11.08 -16.31
N THR A 203 -20.93 -12.25 -15.79
CA THR A 203 -22.12 -12.97 -16.27
C THR A 203 -23.38 -12.31 -15.71
N GLN A 204 -24.53 -12.57 -16.33
CA GLN A 204 -25.83 -12.11 -15.83
C GLN A 204 -26.04 -12.47 -14.35
N LYS A 205 -25.71 -13.70 -13.93
CA LYS A 205 -25.87 -14.16 -12.53
C LYS A 205 -25.01 -13.36 -11.54
N ILE A 206 -23.75 -13.07 -11.90
CA ILE A 206 -22.86 -12.22 -11.09
C ILE A 206 -23.39 -10.79 -11.05
N ALA A 207 -23.78 -10.24 -12.19
CA ALA A 207 -24.29 -8.87 -12.27
C ALA A 207 -25.58 -8.68 -11.47
N SER A 208 -26.52 -9.64 -11.53
CA SER A 208 -27.76 -9.62 -10.75
C SER A 208 -27.50 -9.56 -9.24
N PHE A 209 -26.46 -10.22 -8.73
CA PHE A 209 -26.06 -10.08 -7.32
C PHE A 209 -25.64 -8.65 -6.99
N TYR A 210 -24.75 -8.04 -7.77
CA TYR A 210 -24.31 -6.66 -7.50
C TYR A 210 -25.43 -5.64 -7.71
N GLU A 211 -26.26 -5.80 -8.75
CA GLU A 211 -27.43 -4.95 -8.97
C GLU A 211 -28.38 -5.02 -7.77
N GLY A 212 -28.77 -6.22 -7.32
CA GLY A 212 -29.60 -6.39 -6.14
C GLY A 212 -28.96 -5.84 -4.86
N TYR A 213 -27.64 -6.00 -4.69
CA TYR A 213 -26.92 -5.42 -3.56
C TYR A 213 -26.96 -3.89 -3.60
N TYR A 214 -26.73 -3.26 -4.75
CA TYR A 214 -26.79 -1.81 -4.91
C TYR A 214 -28.22 -1.27 -4.73
N GLU A 215 -29.23 -1.97 -5.23
CA GLU A 215 -30.65 -1.66 -5.02
C GLU A 215 -31.00 -1.70 -3.52
N SER A 216 -30.46 -2.68 -2.78
CA SER A 216 -30.62 -2.74 -1.32
C SER A 216 -29.98 -1.54 -0.58
N LYS A 217 -29.08 -0.81 -1.26
CA LYS A 217 -28.49 0.46 -0.78
C LYS A 217 -29.20 1.71 -1.32
N GLY A 218 -30.33 1.53 -2.00
CA GLY A 218 -31.17 2.62 -2.53
C GLY A 218 -30.77 3.12 -3.92
N VAL A 219 -29.89 2.42 -4.62
CA VAL A 219 -29.51 2.78 -6.00
C VAL A 219 -30.61 2.34 -6.96
N LYS A 220 -30.94 3.20 -7.93
CA LYS A 220 -31.85 2.86 -9.03
C LYS A 220 -31.04 2.56 -10.29
N PHE A 221 -31.41 1.50 -11.02
CA PHE A 221 -30.80 1.17 -12.30
C PHE A 221 -31.75 1.46 -13.47
N ILE A 222 -31.25 2.14 -14.50
CA ILE A 222 -31.93 2.29 -15.79
C ILE A 222 -31.01 1.68 -16.86
N LYS A 223 -31.41 0.51 -17.34
CA LYS A 223 -30.60 -0.35 -18.22
C LYS A 223 -31.12 -0.25 -19.66
N GLY A 224 -30.30 -0.66 -20.64
CA GLY A 224 -30.72 -0.71 -22.04
C GLY A 224 -30.91 0.66 -22.72
N THR A 225 -30.45 1.75 -22.11
CA THR A 225 -30.62 3.10 -22.65
C THR A 225 -29.36 3.96 -22.49
N VAL A 226 -29.35 5.10 -23.17
CA VAL A 226 -28.24 6.06 -23.17
C VAL A 226 -28.76 7.47 -22.90
N VAL A 227 -27.87 8.31 -22.42
CA VAL A 227 -28.10 9.76 -22.29
C VAL A 227 -27.92 10.42 -23.66
N THR A 228 -28.78 11.38 -23.99
CA THR A 228 -28.72 12.15 -25.24
C THR A 228 -28.38 13.62 -25.02
N SER A 229 -28.77 14.20 -23.88
CA SER A 229 -28.49 15.60 -23.55
C SER A 229 -28.64 15.88 -22.05
N PHE A 230 -28.24 17.09 -21.66
CA PHE A 230 -28.41 17.64 -20.32
C PHE A 230 -29.28 18.90 -20.37
N GLU A 231 -30.04 19.13 -19.30
CA GLU A 231 -30.64 20.44 -19.02
C GLU A 231 -29.84 21.15 -17.93
N ASN A 232 -29.67 22.47 -18.08
CA ASN A 232 -28.88 23.29 -17.17
C ASN A 232 -29.72 24.49 -16.68
N ASP A 233 -29.40 25.01 -15.50
CA ASP A 233 -29.95 26.29 -15.02
C ASP A 233 -29.24 27.49 -15.67
N SER A 234 -29.64 28.71 -15.28
CA SER A 234 -29.07 29.97 -15.78
C SER A 234 -27.60 30.17 -15.39
N GLU A 235 -27.11 29.46 -14.37
CA GLU A 235 -25.71 29.48 -13.93
C GLU A 235 -24.88 28.40 -14.62
N GLY A 236 -25.49 27.54 -15.44
CA GLY A 236 -24.84 26.47 -16.17
C GLY A 236 -24.68 25.16 -15.38
N LYS A 237 -25.36 25.01 -14.23
CA LYS A 237 -25.39 23.78 -13.44
C LYS A 237 -26.36 22.78 -14.04
N VAL A 238 -25.96 21.52 -14.11
CA VAL A 238 -26.86 20.44 -14.52
C VAL A 238 -28.05 20.34 -13.58
N THR A 239 -29.26 20.27 -14.14
CA THR A 239 -30.52 20.10 -13.40
C THR A 239 -31.27 18.84 -13.81
N ALA A 240 -31.01 18.31 -15.01
CA ALA A 240 -31.52 17.02 -15.44
C ALA A 240 -30.67 16.35 -16.53
N VAL A 241 -30.82 15.03 -16.61
CA VAL A 241 -30.30 14.18 -17.67
C VAL A 241 -31.46 13.70 -18.54
N ILE A 242 -31.34 13.82 -19.86
CA ILE A 242 -32.34 13.36 -20.82
C ILE A 242 -31.87 12.05 -21.46
N LEU A 243 -32.72 11.04 -21.38
CA LEU A 243 -32.48 9.73 -21.97
C LEU A 243 -32.99 9.66 -23.40
N LYS A 244 -32.52 8.66 -24.15
CA LYS A 244 -32.89 8.45 -25.55
C LYS A 244 -34.39 8.30 -25.81
N ASP A 245 -35.14 7.78 -24.84
CA ASP A 245 -36.60 7.63 -24.93
C ASP A 245 -37.38 8.88 -24.52
N GLY A 246 -36.68 9.99 -24.23
CA GLY A 246 -37.27 11.24 -23.76
C GLY A 246 -37.46 11.32 -22.24
N THR A 247 -37.14 10.24 -21.49
CA THR A 247 -37.22 10.27 -20.03
C THR A 247 -36.30 11.35 -19.46
N ARG A 248 -36.87 12.22 -18.62
CA ARG A 248 -36.16 13.28 -17.91
C ARG A 248 -35.84 12.83 -16.48
N LEU A 249 -34.56 12.83 -16.11
CA LEU A 249 -34.09 12.49 -14.77
C LEU A 249 -33.55 13.75 -14.06
N PRO A 250 -34.29 14.33 -13.10
CA PRO A 250 -33.80 15.44 -12.29
C PRO A 250 -32.54 15.04 -11.50
N THR A 251 -31.53 15.91 -11.47
CA THR A 251 -30.26 15.63 -10.77
C THR A 251 -29.54 16.91 -10.37
N ASP A 252 -28.77 16.82 -9.29
CA ASP A 252 -27.91 17.90 -8.79
C ASP A 252 -26.44 17.74 -9.25
N MET A 253 -26.05 16.53 -9.68
CA MET A 253 -24.71 16.24 -10.19
C MET A 253 -24.68 14.99 -11.08
N VAL A 254 -23.68 14.91 -11.96
CA VAL A 254 -23.50 13.76 -12.85
C VAL A 254 -22.08 13.21 -12.72
N VAL A 255 -21.93 11.89 -12.68
CA VAL A 255 -20.62 11.23 -12.81
C VAL A 255 -20.61 10.37 -14.07
N VAL A 256 -19.59 10.56 -14.90
CA VAL A 256 -19.44 9.87 -16.19
C VAL A 256 -18.31 8.85 -16.12
N GLY A 257 -18.64 7.58 -16.35
CA GLY A 257 -17.74 6.43 -16.31
C GLY A 257 -17.98 5.48 -17.49
N ILE A 258 -17.88 5.98 -18.72
CA ILE A 258 -18.25 5.26 -19.96
C ILE A 258 -17.09 4.52 -20.65
N GLY A 259 -15.93 4.46 -19.99
CA GLY A 259 -14.73 3.78 -20.50
C GLY A 259 -13.55 4.73 -20.74
N SER A 260 -12.48 4.20 -21.32
CA SER A 260 -11.23 4.92 -21.55
C SER A 260 -10.70 4.69 -22.96
N ARG A 261 -9.80 5.58 -23.42
CA ARG A 261 -9.04 5.43 -24.67
C ARG A 261 -7.56 5.57 -24.37
N ALA A 262 -6.75 4.65 -24.90
CA ALA A 262 -5.29 4.72 -24.79
C ALA A 262 -4.75 6.02 -25.42
N ASN A 263 -3.74 6.61 -24.80
CA ASN A 263 -3.13 7.86 -25.24
C ASN A 263 -2.01 7.58 -26.27
N THR A 264 -2.42 7.19 -27.48
CA THR A 264 -1.54 6.77 -28.59
C THR A 264 -1.19 7.88 -29.58
N SER A 265 -1.96 8.97 -29.60
CA SER A 265 -1.95 9.99 -30.67
C SER A 265 -0.57 10.55 -31.05
N LEU A 266 0.35 10.71 -30.09
CA LEU A 266 1.71 11.18 -30.36
C LEU A 266 2.55 10.24 -31.24
N PHE A 267 2.10 8.99 -31.43
CA PHE A 267 2.90 7.90 -32.00
C PHE A 267 2.23 7.13 -33.15
N GLU A 268 0.98 7.43 -33.51
CA GLU A 268 0.19 6.62 -34.46
C GLU A 268 0.83 6.55 -35.85
N ASP A 269 1.48 7.63 -36.30
CA ASP A 269 2.18 7.69 -37.60
C ASP A 269 3.63 7.18 -37.54
N GLN A 270 4.11 6.77 -36.37
CA GLN A 270 5.53 6.46 -36.13
C GLN A 270 5.76 5.05 -35.57
N LEU A 271 4.74 4.46 -34.92
CA LEU A 271 4.78 3.14 -34.30
C LEU A 271 3.58 2.31 -34.72
N THR A 272 3.72 0.98 -34.72
CA THR A 272 2.60 0.09 -35.05
C THR A 272 1.53 0.12 -33.95
N ILE A 273 0.28 0.39 -34.36
CA ILE A 273 -0.90 0.34 -33.49
C ILE A 273 -1.64 -0.99 -33.70
N GLU A 274 -2.02 -1.66 -32.63
CA GLU A 274 -2.79 -2.91 -32.65
C GLU A 274 -3.73 -2.96 -31.44
N LYS A 275 -4.96 -3.48 -31.63
CA LYS A 275 -6.00 -3.58 -30.57
C LYS A 275 -6.24 -2.25 -29.81
N GLY A 276 -6.08 -1.12 -30.50
CA GLY A 276 -6.25 0.22 -29.92
C GLY A 276 -5.14 0.64 -28.94
N GLY A 277 -3.95 0.06 -29.03
CA GLY A 277 -2.76 0.45 -28.28
C GLY A 277 -1.48 0.33 -29.12
N ILE A 278 -0.35 0.77 -28.57
CA ILE A 278 0.96 0.62 -29.19
C ILE A 278 1.38 -0.84 -29.11
N LYS A 279 1.60 -1.48 -30.26
CA LYS A 279 2.04 -2.87 -30.35
C LYS A 279 3.44 -3.01 -29.78
N VAL A 280 3.64 -4.00 -28.92
CA VAL A 280 4.96 -4.37 -28.38
C VAL A 280 5.21 -5.87 -28.47
N ASN A 281 6.48 -6.26 -28.46
CA ASN A 281 6.89 -7.67 -28.33
C ASN A 281 6.87 -8.17 -26.87
N ASN A 282 7.30 -9.41 -26.62
CA ASN A 282 7.35 -10.00 -25.27
C ASN A 282 8.27 -9.26 -24.27
N LEU A 283 9.13 -8.36 -24.75
CA LEU A 283 10.04 -7.53 -23.96
C LEU A 283 9.50 -6.09 -23.78
N MET A 284 8.26 -5.84 -24.18
CA MET A 284 7.60 -4.51 -24.18
C MET A 284 8.23 -3.50 -25.15
N GLN A 285 9.06 -3.95 -26.09
CA GLN A 285 9.68 -3.10 -27.11
C GLN A 285 8.72 -2.91 -28.29
N THR A 286 8.62 -1.68 -28.79
CA THR A 286 7.75 -1.30 -29.92
C THR A 286 8.37 -1.69 -31.27
N SER A 287 7.77 -1.24 -32.39
CA SER A 287 8.37 -1.35 -33.72
C SER A 287 9.68 -0.55 -33.88
N ASN A 288 10.02 0.33 -32.93
CA ASN A 288 11.32 0.98 -32.85
C ASN A 288 12.15 0.42 -31.69
N SER A 289 13.41 0.06 -31.96
CA SER A 289 14.30 -0.60 -30.99
C SER A 289 14.65 0.25 -29.76
N SER A 290 14.52 1.57 -29.86
CA SER A 290 14.80 2.52 -28.78
C SER A 290 13.55 2.95 -27.99
N VAL A 291 12.37 2.39 -28.32
CA VAL A 291 11.10 2.79 -27.71
C VAL A 291 10.35 1.58 -27.16
N TYR A 292 9.86 1.70 -25.94
CA TYR A 292 9.07 0.73 -25.21
C TYR A 292 7.70 1.33 -24.87
N ALA A 293 6.68 0.50 -24.67
CA ALA A 293 5.37 0.94 -24.19
C ALA A 293 4.85 0.02 -23.08
N VAL A 294 4.27 0.59 -22.03
CA VAL A 294 3.87 -0.14 -20.81
C VAL A 294 2.52 0.34 -20.26
N GLY A 295 1.82 -0.52 -19.50
CA GLY A 295 0.50 -0.21 -18.94
C GLY A 295 -0.61 -0.10 -19.99
N ASP A 296 -1.62 0.73 -19.72
CA ASP A 296 -2.88 0.79 -20.48
C ASP A 296 -2.70 1.07 -21.99
N VAL A 297 -1.60 1.72 -22.37
CA VAL A 297 -1.28 2.08 -23.77
C VAL A 297 -0.67 0.92 -24.56
N ALA A 298 -0.13 -0.11 -23.88
CA ALA A 298 0.58 -1.21 -24.52
C ALA A 298 -0.37 -2.34 -24.94
N ALA A 299 -0.30 -2.73 -26.22
CA ALA A 299 -0.88 -3.95 -26.72
C ALA A 299 0.23 -5.01 -26.84
N PHE A 300 0.20 -6.02 -25.97
CA PHE A 300 1.28 -6.99 -25.83
C PHE A 300 0.79 -8.44 -25.92
N PRO A 301 1.62 -9.37 -26.42
CA PRO A 301 1.29 -10.80 -26.44
C PRO A 301 1.14 -11.36 -25.03
N VAL A 302 0.02 -12.02 -24.75
CA VAL A 302 -0.23 -12.67 -23.46
C VAL A 302 0.02 -14.17 -23.61
N LYS A 303 1.10 -14.68 -23.00
CA LYS A 303 1.50 -16.09 -23.08
C LYS A 303 0.39 -17.06 -22.67
N LEU A 304 -0.37 -16.72 -21.62
CA LEU A 304 -1.50 -17.52 -21.15
C LEU A 304 -2.56 -17.73 -22.25
N PHE A 305 -2.70 -16.78 -23.16
CA PHE A 305 -3.64 -16.80 -24.29
C PHE A 305 -2.95 -17.20 -25.60
N ASN A 306 -1.93 -18.05 -25.51
CA ASN A 306 -1.16 -18.56 -26.66
C ASN A 306 -0.51 -17.44 -27.49
N GLY A 307 -0.12 -16.34 -26.82
CA GLY A 307 0.54 -15.20 -27.47
C GLY A 307 -0.41 -14.22 -28.14
N ASP A 308 -1.73 -14.35 -27.96
CA ASP A 308 -2.69 -13.37 -28.46
C ASP A 308 -2.39 -11.97 -27.90
N THR A 309 -2.32 -10.99 -28.80
CA THR A 309 -2.04 -9.60 -28.44
C THR A 309 -3.26 -9.00 -27.75
N ARG A 310 -3.09 -8.56 -26.50
CA ARG A 310 -4.13 -7.91 -25.71
C ARG A 310 -3.65 -6.56 -25.19
N ARG A 311 -4.61 -5.65 -25.04
CA ARG A 311 -4.45 -4.40 -24.30
C ARG A 311 -5.26 -4.50 -23.02
N LEU A 312 -4.61 -4.32 -21.87
CA LEU A 312 -5.19 -4.57 -20.55
C LEU A 312 -5.08 -3.34 -19.66
N GLU A 313 -6.22 -2.82 -19.21
CA GLU A 313 -6.35 -1.60 -18.37
C GLU A 313 -6.33 -1.96 -16.88
N HIS A 314 -5.34 -2.77 -16.47
CA HIS A 314 -5.24 -3.32 -15.12
C HIS A 314 -4.04 -2.72 -14.39
N VAL A 315 -4.22 -2.32 -13.12
CA VAL A 315 -3.11 -1.78 -12.33
C VAL A 315 -1.95 -2.76 -12.20
N ASP A 316 -2.23 -4.06 -12.07
CA ASP A 316 -1.20 -5.10 -12.00
C ASP A 316 -0.46 -5.30 -13.34
N SER A 317 -1.15 -5.14 -14.47
CA SER A 317 -0.52 -5.10 -15.80
C SER A 317 0.45 -3.92 -15.89
N ALA A 318 0.03 -2.72 -15.48
CA ALA A 318 0.91 -1.54 -15.47
C ALA A 318 2.17 -1.73 -14.62
N ARG A 319 2.03 -2.35 -13.43
CA ARG A 319 3.17 -2.66 -12.55
C ARG A 319 4.13 -3.67 -13.19
N LYS A 320 3.60 -4.77 -13.73
CA LYS A 320 4.41 -5.87 -14.27
C LYS A 320 5.08 -5.51 -15.59
N THR A 321 4.35 -4.89 -16.52
CA THR A 321 4.91 -4.45 -17.81
C THR A 321 5.99 -3.39 -17.62
N ALA A 322 5.82 -2.46 -16.67
CA ALA A 322 6.85 -1.47 -16.32
C ALA A 322 8.15 -2.12 -15.85
N ARG A 323 8.08 -3.03 -14.87
CA ARG A 323 9.27 -3.76 -14.39
C ARG A 323 9.93 -4.58 -15.49
N HIS A 324 9.10 -5.23 -16.31
CA HIS A 324 9.58 -6.07 -17.40
C HIS A 324 10.32 -5.28 -18.47
N ALA A 325 9.79 -4.12 -18.89
CA ALA A 325 10.44 -3.25 -19.84
C ALA A 325 11.81 -2.78 -19.31
N VAL A 326 11.89 -2.36 -18.05
CA VAL A 326 13.16 -1.94 -17.45
C VAL A 326 14.16 -3.10 -17.32
N ALA A 327 13.69 -4.30 -17.01
CA ALA A 327 14.52 -5.50 -17.03
C ALA A 327 15.12 -5.76 -18.43
N ALA A 328 14.28 -5.68 -19.47
CA ALA A 328 14.71 -5.84 -20.85
C ALA A 328 15.70 -4.75 -21.29
N ILE A 329 15.48 -3.49 -20.89
CA ILE A 329 16.36 -2.36 -21.19
C ILE A 329 17.75 -2.54 -20.54
N MET A 330 17.78 -2.91 -19.26
CA MET A 330 19.01 -2.94 -18.46
C MET A 330 19.75 -4.29 -18.53
N GLY A 331 19.10 -5.35 -19.01
CA GLY A 331 19.67 -6.70 -19.09
C GLY A 331 19.01 -7.55 -20.18
N PRO A 332 19.09 -7.16 -21.47
CA PRO A 332 18.33 -7.80 -22.55
C PRO A 332 18.64 -9.28 -22.72
N ARG A 333 19.89 -9.70 -22.51
CA ARG A 333 20.31 -11.12 -22.64
C ARG A 333 19.78 -12.03 -21.53
N ASN A 334 19.35 -11.46 -20.41
CA ASN A 334 18.94 -12.19 -19.21
C ASN A 334 17.42 -12.10 -18.96
N THR A 335 16.66 -11.50 -19.89
CA THR A 335 15.22 -11.27 -19.73
C THR A 335 14.44 -12.25 -20.59
N SER A 336 13.69 -13.15 -19.96
CA SER A 336 12.76 -14.05 -20.65
C SER A 336 11.45 -13.33 -21.02
N ASP A 337 10.55 -14.02 -21.74
CA ASP A 337 9.20 -13.51 -22.01
C ASP A 337 8.42 -13.21 -20.73
N LEU A 338 7.53 -12.21 -20.79
CA LEU A 338 6.63 -11.85 -19.70
C LEU A 338 5.58 -12.96 -19.46
N ASP A 339 5.69 -13.66 -18.34
CA ASP A 339 4.70 -14.65 -17.88
C ASP A 339 3.60 -13.99 -17.05
N TYR A 340 2.71 -13.26 -17.74
CA TYR A 340 1.61 -12.54 -17.10
C TYR A 340 0.31 -13.35 -17.06
N VAL A 341 -0.25 -13.51 -15.86
CA VAL A 341 -1.65 -13.92 -15.64
C VAL A 341 -2.48 -12.65 -15.46
N PRO A 342 -3.39 -12.31 -16.38
CA PRO A 342 -4.26 -11.16 -16.24
C PRO A 342 -5.01 -11.19 -14.92
N PHE A 343 -4.94 -10.09 -14.18
CA PHE A 343 -5.53 -9.93 -12.87
C PHE A 343 -6.26 -8.59 -12.79
N PHE A 344 -7.49 -8.64 -12.29
CA PHE A 344 -8.32 -7.46 -12.05
C PHE A 344 -9.12 -7.62 -10.75
N TYR A 345 -9.47 -6.50 -10.13
CA TYR A 345 -10.23 -6.49 -8.87
C TYR A 345 -11.06 -5.21 -8.77
N SER A 346 -12.09 -5.26 -7.94
CA SER A 346 -12.77 -4.06 -7.45
C SER A 346 -13.18 -4.24 -5.99
N ARG A 347 -13.48 -3.12 -5.34
CA ARG A 347 -13.96 -3.06 -3.96
C ARG A 347 -15.01 -1.98 -3.87
N VAL A 348 -16.19 -2.35 -3.39
CA VAL A 348 -17.35 -1.46 -3.29
C VAL A 348 -18.09 -1.80 -2.00
N PHE A 349 -18.43 -0.79 -1.20
CA PHE A 349 -18.99 -1.01 0.13
C PHE A 349 -18.11 -1.98 0.96
N THR A 350 -18.66 -3.11 1.39
CA THR A 350 -17.96 -4.20 2.08
C THR A 350 -17.56 -5.36 1.15
N LEU A 351 -17.93 -5.29 -0.13
CA LEU A 351 -17.68 -6.32 -1.13
C LEU A 351 -16.30 -6.15 -1.76
N ALA A 352 -15.66 -7.28 -2.05
CA ALA A 352 -14.35 -7.34 -2.69
C ALA A 352 -14.25 -8.62 -3.50
N TRP A 353 -14.03 -8.45 -4.81
CA TRP A 353 -13.84 -9.55 -5.74
C TRP A 353 -12.53 -9.44 -6.48
N GLN A 354 -12.06 -10.60 -6.95
CA GLN A 354 -10.90 -10.72 -7.83
C GLN A 354 -11.24 -11.59 -9.02
N PHE A 355 -10.63 -11.25 -10.15
CA PHE A 355 -10.73 -12.00 -11.39
C PHE A 355 -9.33 -12.28 -11.95
N TYR A 356 -9.12 -13.51 -12.40
CA TYR A 356 -7.90 -13.96 -13.06
C TYR A 356 -8.22 -14.60 -14.41
N GLY A 357 -7.39 -14.34 -15.43
CA GLY A 357 -7.46 -15.02 -16.73
C GLY A 357 -8.35 -14.35 -17.77
N ASP A 358 -9.06 -15.15 -18.56
CA ASP A 358 -9.97 -14.71 -19.64
C ASP A 358 -11.41 -15.20 -19.37
N ASN A 359 -12.39 -14.40 -19.75
CA ASN A 359 -13.81 -14.69 -19.51
C ASN A 359 -14.49 -15.32 -20.75
N ILE A 360 -13.84 -16.33 -21.33
CA ILE A 360 -14.31 -17.03 -22.55
C ILE A 360 -14.71 -18.49 -22.26
N GLY A 361 -15.65 -19.00 -23.04
CA GLY A 361 -16.14 -20.37 -22.92
C GLY A 361 -17.29 -20.52 -21.95
N ASP A 362 -17.52 -21.76 -21.52
CA ASP A 362 -18.62 -22.10 -20.62
C ASP A 362 -18.35 -21.60 -19.20
N VAL A 363 -19.40 -21.13 -18.52
CA VAL A 363 -19.27 -20.65 -17.13
C VAL A 363 -19.86 -21.65 -16.16
N VAL A 364 -19.11 -21.94 -15.10
CA VAL A 364 -19.57 -22.74 -13.97
C VAL A 364 -19.56 -21.87 -12.73
N HIS A 365 -20.73 -21.51 -12.22
CA HIS A 365 -20.89 -20.75 -10.98
C HIS A 365 -20.84 -21.68 -9.77
N TYR A 366 -20.38 -21.19 -8.63
CA TYR A 366 -20.32 -21.96 -7.39
C TYR A 366 -20.45 -21.04 -6.16
N GLY A 367 -20.69 -21.66 -5.00
CA GLY A 367 -20.83 -20.94 -3.72
C GLY A 367 -22.21 -20.32 -3.52
N ASP A 368 -22.30 -19.44 -2.52
CA ASP A 368 -23.57 -18.91 -2.02
C ASP A 368 -23.71 -17.41 -2.39
N PHE A 369 -24.55 -17.15 -3.40
CA PHE A 369 -24.88 -15.80 -3.85
C PHE A 369 -25.74 -15.03 -2.84
N THR A 370 -26.44 -15.71 -1.92
CA THR A 370 -27.26 -15.05 -0.89
C THR A 370 -26.42 -14.55 0.28
N LYS A 371 -25.33 -15.26 0.60
CA LYS A 371 -24.37 -14.90 1.68
C LYS A 371 -23.19 -14.05 1.20
N GLY A 372 -23.08 -13.79 -0.10
CA GLY A 372 -22.03 -12.93 -0.67
C GLY A 372 -20.64 -13.58 -0.71
N LYS A 373 -20.55 -14.92 -0.72
CA LYS A 373 -19.31 -15.66 -0.99
C LYS A 373 -19.54 -16.68 -2.10
N PHE A 374 -19.20 -16.30 -3.31
CA PHE A 374 -19.45 -17.08 -4.52
C PHE A 374 -18.36 -16.83 -5.56
N GLY A 375 -18.29 -17.70 -6.55
CA GLY A 375 -17.36 -17.54 -7.65
C GLY A 375 -17.87 -18.12 -8.96
N ALA A 376 -17.03 -18.02 -9.98
CA ALA A 376 -17.28 -18.62 -11.28
C ALA A 376 -15.96 -19.01 -11.95
N TYR A 377 -15.95 -20.15 -12.64
CA TYR A 377 -14.87 -20.53 -13.54
C TYR A 377 -15.35 -20.45 -14.98
N TRP A 378 -14.49 -19.90 -15.84
CA TRP A 378 -14.63 -19.97 -17.30
C TRP A 378 -13.81 -21.15 -17.80
N VAL A 379 -14.47 -22.05 -18.52
CA VAL A 379 -13.93 -23.30 -19.02
C VAL A 379 -13.99 -23.29 -20.54
N ASN A 380 -12.82 -23.38 -21.17
CA ASN A 380 -12.70 -23.45 -22.61
C ASN A 380 -11.90 -24.70 -22.99
N LYS A 381 -12.44 -25.54 -23.89
CA LYS A 381 -11.84 -26.83 -24.28
C LYS A 381 -11.43 -27.71 -23.08
N GLY A 382 -12.32 -27.80 -22.09
CA GLY A 382 -12.12 -28.60 -20.88
C GLY A 382 -11.04 -28.07 -19.92
N ARG A 383 -10.63 -26.81 -20.05
CA ARG A 383 -9.56 -26.18 -19.25
C ARG A 383 -10.07 -24.90 -18.61
N VAL A 384 -9.71 -24.66 -17.36
CA VAL A 384 -9.98 -23.38 -16.69
C VAL A 384 -9.12 -22.29 -17.33
N VAL A 385 -9.77 -21.28 -17.90
CA VAL A 385 -9.11 -20.12 -18.53
C VAL A 385 -9.37 -18.82 -17.79
N GLY A 386 -10.41 -18.78 -16.95
CA GLY A 386 -10.69 -17.64 -16.08
C GLY A 386 -11.35 -18.07 -14.78
N ALA A 387 -11.18 -17.25 -13.74
CA ALA A 387 -11.77 -17.48 -12.44
C ALA A 387 -12.13 -16.15 -11.76
N PHE A 388 -13.34 -16.09 -11.21
CA PHE A 388 -13.87 -14.98 -10.41
C PHE A 388 -14.19 -15.49 -9.00
N LEU A 389 -13.90 -14.68 -7.99
CA LEU A 389 -14.30 -14.96 -6.60
C LEU A 389 -14.63 -13.65 -5.90
N GLU A 390 -15.80 -13.60 -5.25
CA GLU A 390 -16.22 -12.56 -4.30
C GLU A 390 -16.09 -13.11 -2.87
N GLY A 391 -15.63 -12.26 -1.94
CA GLY A 391 -15.53 -12.63 -0.53
C GLY A 391 -14.48 -13.69 -0.21
N GLY A 392 -13.48 -13.88 -1.07
CA GLY A 392 -12.40 -14.84 -0.89
C GLY A 392 -11.37 -14.44 0.17
N ALA A 393 -10.77 -15.42 0.84
CA ALA A 393 -9.54 -15.28 1.60
C ALA A 393 -8.31 -15.24 0.66
N LYS A 394 -7.15 -14.86 1.21
CA LYS A 394 -5.91 -14.72 0.41
C LYS A 394 -5.53 -16.04 -0.28
N GLU A 395 -5.59 -17.15 0.45
CA GLU A 395 -5.25 -18.49 -0.03
C GLU A 395 -6.21 -18.95 -1.13
N GLU A 396 -7.49 -18.56 -1.04
CA GLU A 396 -8.50 -18.86 -2.05
C GLU A 396 -8.25 -18.06 -3.34
N TYR A 397 -7.89 -16.79 -3.24
CA TYR A 397 -7.48 -15.98 -4.38
C TYR A 397 -6.22 -16.51 -5.06
N GLU A 398 -5.21 -16.91 -4.27
CA GLU A 398 -4.01 -17.55 -4.78
C GLU A 398 -4.32 -18.89 -5.47
N ALA A 399 -5.26 -19.66 -4.93
CA ALA A 399 -5.69 -20.92 -5.51
C ALA A 399 -6.38 -20.74 -6.87
N ILE A 400 -7.34 -19.81 -6.99
CA ILE A 400 -8.01 -19.56 -8.27
C ILE A 400 -7.04 -19.00 -9.32
N ALA A 401 -6.08 -18.16 -8.92
CA ALA A 401 -5.04 -17.65 -9.80
C ALA A 401 -4.15 -18.79 -10.32
N ARG A 402 -3.81 -19.74 -9.46
CA ARG A 402 -2.97 -20.89 -9.82
C ARG A 402 -3.67 -21.86 -10.76
N VAL A 403 -4.94 -22.18 -10.56
CA VAL A 403 -5.64 -23.08 -11.51
C VAL A 403 -5.82 -22.45 -12.89
N VAL A 404 -6.01 -21.13 -12.97
CA VAL A 404 -5.99 -20.39 -14.24
C VAL A 404 -4.60 -20.48 -14.87
N LYS A 405 -3.53 -20.20 -14.11
CA LYS A 405 -2.15 -20.27 -14.61
C LYS A 405 -1.79 -21.65 -15.15
N LEU A 406 -2.20 -22.71 -14.45
CA LEU A 406 -1.93 -24.10 -14.83
C LEU A 406 -2.88 -24.63 -15.91
N LYS A 407 -3.90 -23.84 -16.31
CA LYS A 407 -5.00 -24.30 -17.18
C LYS A 407 -5.55 -25.64 -16.67
N ALA A 408 -6.00 -25.68 -15.42
CA ALA A 408 -6.45 -26.93 -14.78
C ALA A 408 -7.55 -27.62 -15.61
N THR A 409 -7.45 -28.95 -15.76
CA THR A 409 -8.41 -29.74 -16.53
C THR A 409 -9.71 -29.93 -15.75
N VAL A 410 -10.83 -29.73 -16.42
CA VAL A 410 -12.18 -29.95 -15.90
C VAL A 410 -12.70 -31.29 -16.43
N LYS A 411 -12.92 -32.26 -15.53
CA LYS A 411 -13.41 -33.62 -15.87
C LYS A 411 -14.94 -33.71 -16.01
N GLY A 412 -15.66 -32.66 -15.61
CA GLY A 412 -17.12 -32.54 -15.69
C GLY A 412 -17.57 -31.23 -15.01
N LYS A 413 -18.58 -30.54 -15.56
CA LYS A 413 -19.04 -29.25 -15.03
C LYS A 413 -19.65 -29.41 -13.63
N ASP A 414 -20.48 -30.42 -13.43
CA ASP A 414 -21.15 -30.72 -12.15
C ASP A 414 -20.14 -30.97 -11.01
N VAL A 415 -18.98 -31.56 -11.34
CA VAL A 415 -17.90 -31.79 -10.37
C VAL A 415 -17.27 -30.46 -9.93
N VAL A 416 -17.07 -29.52 -10.84
CA VAL A 416 -16.50 -28.21 -10.51
C VAL A 416 -17.53 -27.34 -9.79
N GLU A 417 -18.80 -27.43 -10.17
CA GLU A 417 -19.91 -26.73 -9.49
C GLU A 417 -20.04 -27.19 -8.03
N GLY A 418 -20.11 -28.51 -7.80
CA GLY A 418 -20.23 -29.06 -6.45
C GLY A 418 -18.99 -28.86 -5.57
N GLN A 419 -17.79 -28.75 -6.16
CA GLN A 419 -16.56 -28.51 -5.41
C GLN A 419 -16.23 -27.03 -5.23
N GLY A 420 -16.64 -26.16 -6.15
CA GLY A 420 -16.41 -24.73 -6.11
C GLY A 420 -14.96 -24.32 -5.83
N ILE A 421 -14.73 -23.71 -4.66
CA ILE A 421 -13.38 -23.28 -4.26
C ILE A 421 -12.45 -24.46 -3.92
N ASP A 422 -12.98 -25.57 -3.43
CA ASP A 422 -12.20 -26.76 -3.08
C ASP A 422 -11.59 -27.44 -4.30
N PHE A 423 -12.15 -27.22 -5.49
CA PHE A 423 -11.53 -27.62 -6.75
C PHE A 423 -10.16 -26.95 -6.91
N ALA A 424 -10.09 -25.64 -6.68
CA ALA A 424 -8.84 -24.89 -6.79
C ALA A 424 -7.86 -25.23 -5.67
N LEU A 425 -8.33 -25.34 -4.43
CA LEU A 425 -7.49 -25.69 -3.28
C LEU A 425 -6.85 -27.09 -3.45
N ARG A 426 -7.60 -28.09 -3.95
CA ARG A 426 -7.07 -29.43 -4.21
C ARG A 426 -6.10 -29.48 -5.39
N ALA A 427 -6.38 -28.74 -6.46
CA ALA A 427 -5.46 -28.63 -7.59
C ALA A 427 -4.10 -28.06 -7.14
N CYS A 428 -4.10 -27.16 -6.14
CA CYS A 428 -2.88 -26.65 -5.54
C CYS A 428 -2.11 -27.69 -4.72
N GLN A 429 -2.79 -28.63 -4.04
CA GLN A 429 -2.18 -29.70 -3.25
C GLN A 429 -1.58 -30.82 -4.11
N ARG A 430 -2.19 -31.16 -5.26
CA ARG A 430 -1.74 -32.26 -6.13
C ARG A 430 -0.52 -31.94 -6.99
N ALA A 431 -0.17 -30.66 -7.14
CA ALA A 431 0.88 -30.18 -8.04
C ALA A 431 2.19 -29.82 -7.31
N THR A 432 2.48 -30.43 -6.15
CA THR A 432 3.81 -30.38 -5.53
C THR A 432 4.64 -31.58 -6.00
N PRO A 433 5.68 -31.40 -6.83
CA PRO A 433 6.74 -32.39 -6.94
C PRO A 433 7.43 -32.49 -5.58
N VAL A 434 7.65 -33.74 -5.14
CA VAL A 434 8.54 -34.07 -4.04
C VAL A 434 9.97 -33.73 -4.49
N HIS A 435 10.41 -32.51 -4.22
CA HIS A 435 11.79 -32.10 -3.93
C HIS A 435 11.89 -30.58 -3.93
N ASN A 436 11.80 -29.97 -2.74
CA ASN A 436 12.58 -28.78 -2.37
C ASN A 436 12.34 -28.43 -0.89
N TRP A 437 13.28 -28.84 -0.04
CA TRP A 437 13.30 -28.62 1.41
C TRP A 437 13.57 -27.15 1.83
N ARG A 438 13.35 -26.15 0.98
CA ARG A 438 13.85 -24.77 1.22
C ARG A 438 12.80 -23.68 1.46
N SER A 439 11.51 -23.99 1.50
CA SER A 439 10.46 -22.96 1.57
C SER A 439 9.52 -23.04 2.78
N VAL A 440 9.68 -24.04 3.65
CA VAL A 440 8.63 -24.37 4.65
C VAL A 440 8.66 -23.47 5.90
N VAL A 441 9.76 -22.78 6.20
CA VAL A 441 9.87 -22.08 7.49
C VAL A 441 9.23 -20.69 7.49
N GLY A 442 9.14 -20.00 6.33
CA GLY A 442 8.57 -18.65 6.24
C GLY A 442 7.03 -18.57 6.13
N VAL A 443 6.38 -19.64 5.67
CA VAL A 443 4.92 -19.67 5.41
C VAL A 443 4.14 -19.99 6.68
N ALA A 444 4.68 -20.82 7.59
CA ALA A 444 3.98 -21.25 8.80
C ALA A 444 3.68 -20.09 9.78
N VAL A 445 4.56 -19.09 9.88
CA VAL A 445 4.39 -17.97 10.83
C VAL A 445 3.37 -16.94 10.34
N ALA A 446 3.33 -16.68 9.02
CA ALA A 446 2.31 -15.81 8.44
C ALA A 446 0.91 -16.45 8.49
N VAL A 447 0.81 -17.75 8.17
CA VAL A 447 -0.46 -18.50 8.24
C VAL A 447 -1.00 -18.53 9.69
N LEU A 448 -0.15 -18.63 10.71
CA LEU A 448 -0.59 -18.60 12.11
C LEU A 448 -1.14 -17.23 12.53
N MET A 449 -0.50 -16.13 12.13
CA MET A 449 -0.97 -14.76 12.42
C MET A 449 -2.26 -14.42 11.66
N PHE A 450 -2.40 -14.89 10.41
CA PHE A 450 -3.61 -14.70 9.60
C PHE A 450 -4.78 -15.57 10.08
N ALA A 451 -4.53 -16.83 10.49
CA ALA A 451 -5.57 -17.69 11.06
C ALA A 451 -6.09 -17.15 12.41
N VAL A 452 -5.22 -16.57 13.23
CA VAL A 452 -5.61 -15.88 14.47
C VAL A 452 -6.43 -14.62 14.16
N ALA A 453 -6.01 -13.80 13.19
CA ALA A 453 -6.76 -12.59 12.80
C ALA A 453 -8.14 -12.92 12.18
N PHE A 454 -8.26 -13.99 11.39
CA PHE A 454 -9.52 -14.42 10.79
C PHE A 454 -10.49 -14.99 11.84
N ARG A 455 -10.00 -15.85 12.75
CA ARG A 455 -10.77 -16.27 13.93
C ARG A 455 -11.20 -15.06 14.76
N LEU A 456 -10.31 -14.10 14.98
CA LEU A 456 -10.65 -12.90 15.75
C LEU A 456 -11.78 -12.12 15.08
N VAL A 457 -11.75 -11.94 13.75
CA VAL A 457 -12.79 -11.22 13.00
C VAL A 457 -14.12 -11.96 12.99
N ASP A 458 -14.13 -13.27 12.81
CA ASP A 458 -15.36 -14.07 12.84
C ASP A 458 -15.97 -14.11 14.25
N VAL A 459 -15.15 -14.28 15.30
CA VAL A 459 -15.62 -14.21 16.70
C VAL A 459 -16.07 -12.79 17.05
N MET A 460 -15.41 -11.74 16.56
CA MET A 460 -15.84 -10.34 16.74
C MET A 460 -17.20 -10.07 16.09
N LYS A 461 -17.46 -10.62 14.89
CA LYS A 461 -18.76 -10.49 14.22
C LYS A 461 -19.88 -11.25 14.94
N SER A 462 -19.59 -12.42 15.52
CA SER A 462 -20.57 -13.17 16.32
C SER A 462 -20.87 -12.55 17.69
N CYS A 463 -20.01 -11.63 18.16
CA CYS A 463 -20.11 -11.03 19.49
C CYS A 463 -20.37 -9.51 19.47
N VAL A 464 -20.90 -8.96 18.38
CA VAL A 464 -21.24 -7.53 18.31
C VAL A 464 -22.27 -7.20 19.40
N GLY A 465 -21.90 -6.30 20.33
CA GLY A 465 -22.69 -5.97 21.52
C GLY A 465 -22.44 -6.86 22.75
N GLY A 466 -21.57 -7.86 22.65
CA GLY A 466 -21.15 -8.76 23.72
C GLY A 466 -20.02 -8.20 24.62
N ASN A 467 -19.55 -9.03 25.56
CA ASN A 467 -18.50 -8.70 26.52
C ASN A 467 -17.22 -9.48 26.23
N ALA A 468 -16.09 -8.80 26.12
CA ALA A 468 -14.77 -9.41 25.98
C ALA A 468 -13.88 -9.13 27.20
N VAL A 469 -13.07 -10.11 27.57
CA VAL A 469 -11.96 -9.94 28.51
C VAL A 469 -10.64 -9.99 27.76
N VAL A 470 -9.84 -8.93 27.90
CA VAL A 470 -8.49 -8.87 27.32
C VAL A 470 -7.47 -9.06 28.44
N ILE A 471 -6.66 -10.11 28.34
CA ILE A 471 -5.65 -10.47 29.32
C ILE A 471 -4.30 -9.94 28.85
N GLY A 472 -3.74 -8.99 29.59
CA GLY A 472 -2.45 -8.37 29.31
C GLY A 472 -2.56 -6.87 29.05
N GLY A 473 -1.77 -6.09 29.81
CA GLY A 473 -1.70 -4.63 29.68
C GLY A 473 -0.57 -4.15 28.78
N GLY A 474 0.05 -5.04 28.00
CA GLY A 474 1.08 -4.68 27.02
C GLY A 474 0.47 -4.10 25.74
N TYR A 475 1.33 -3.78 24.77
CA TYR A 475 0.90 -3.07 23.55
C TYR A 475 -0.14 -3.86 22.76
N ILE A 476 0.04 -5.18 22.61
CA ILE A 476 -0.91 -6.07 21.93
C ILE A 476 -2.27 -6.00 22.62
N GLY A 477 -2.30 -6.12 23.95
CA GLY A 477 -3.55 -6.06 24.71
C GLY A 477 -4.27 -4.72 24.56
N MET A 478 -3.53 -3.61 24.57
CA MET A 478 -4.07 -2.27 24.34
C MET A 478 -4.63 -2.13 22.91
N GLU A 479 -3.88 -2.55 21.88
CA GLU A 479 -4.31 -2.51 20.47
C GLU A 479 -5.53 -3.38 20.19
N CYS A 480 -5.56 -4.61 20.71
CA CYS A 480 -6.72 -5.48 20.62
C CYS A 480 -7.93 -4.86 21.32
N THR A 481 -7.75 -4.25 22.49
CA THR A 481 -8.84 -3.55 23.19
C THR A 481 -9.38 -2.40 22.36
N ALA A 482 -8.53 -1.58 21.77
CA ALA A 482 -8.96 -0.48 20.91
C ALA A 482 -9.76 -0.97 19.70
N ALA A 483 -9.32 -2.07 19.08
CA ALA A 483 -10.04 -2.70 17.98
C ALA A 483 -11.42 -3.22 18.41
N LEU A 484 -11.52 -3.92 19.54
CA LEU A 484 -12.77 -4.46 20.07
C LEU A 484 -13.77 -3.34 20.43
N VAL A 485 -13.31 -2.30 21.12
CA VAL A 485 -14.13 -1.14 21.50
C VAL A 485 -14.65 -0.40 20.27
N THR A 486 -13.81 -0.23 19.24
CA THR A 486 -14.21 0.40 17.97
C THR A 486 -15.32 -0.41 17.27
N ASN A 487 -15.37 -1.72 17.50
CA ASN A 487 -16.43 -2.63 17.01
C ASN A 487 -17.59 -2.80 18.01
N ARG A 488 -17.75 -1.88 18.97
CA ARG A 488 -18.84 -1.85 19.96
C ARG A 488 -18.92 -3.07 20.87
N ILE A 489 -17.77 -3.70 21.16
CA ILE A 489 -17.66 -4.77 22.16
C ILE A 489 -17.28 -4.14 23.50
N LYS A 490 -17.96 -4.54 24.59
CA LYS A 490 -17.62 -4.08 25.94
C LYS A 490 -16.37 -4.81 26.42
N VAL A 491 -15.34 -4.08 26.84
CA VAL A 491 -14.04 -4.70 27.18
C VAL A 491 -13.68 -4.48 28.65
N THR A 492 -13.32 -5.57 29.32
CA THR A 492 -12.57 -5.55 30.59
C THR A 492 -11.14 -6.01 30.35
N MET A 493 -10.17 -5.15 30.64
CA MET A 493 -8.74 -5.49 30.58
C MET A 493 -8.25 -5.97 31.94
N VAL A 494 -7.55 -7.11 31.98
CA VAL A 494 -6.98 -7.69 33.19
C VAL A 494 -5.48 -7.84 33.04
N PHE A 495 -4.68 -7.33 33.98
CA PHE A 495 -3.24 -7.50 33.95
C PHE A 495 -2.56 -7.37 35.33
N PRO A 496 -1.38 -7.99 35.52
CA PRO A 496 -0.68 -8.00 36.80
C PRO A 496 0.03 -6.68 37.13
N GLY A 497 0.31 -5.85 36.13
CA GLY A 497 1.00 -4.57 36.33
C GLY A 497 0.15 -3.56 37.11
N ALA A 498 0.80 -2.62 37.79
CA ALA A 498 0.15 -1.49 38.43
C ALA A 498 -0.49 -0.52 37.42
N HIS A 499 0.01 -0.53 36.17
CA HIS A 499 -0.51 0.24 35.05
C HIS A 499 -0.21 -0.46 33.72
N CYS A 500 -0.90 -0.04 32.65
CA CYS A 500 -0.64 -0.54 31.30
C CYS A 500 0.78 -0.20 30.83
N MET A 501 1.32 -0.99 29.90
CA MET A 501 2.61 -0.76 29.24
C MET A 501 3.78 -0.62 30.23
N VAL A 502 3.75 -1.36 31.35
CA VAL A 502 4.73 -1.25 32.45
C VAL A 502 6.21 -1.37 32.03
N ARG A 503 6.49 -2.01 30.89
CA ARG A 503 7.86 -2.13 30.35
C ARG A 503 8.35 -0.88 29.62
N LEU A 504 7.48 0.06 29.29
CA LEU A 504 7.80 1.23 28.46
C LEU A 504 7.29 2.54 29.08
N PHE A 505 6.01 2.59 29.46
CA PHE A 505 5.38 3.79 29.96
C PHE A 505 5.79 4.05 31.41
N THR A 506 5.95 5.32 31.75
CA THR A 506 5.92 5.75 33.14
C THR A 506 4.48 5.78 33.64
N GLN A 507 4.26 5.78 34.96
CA GLN A 507 2.94 5.92 35.57
C GLN A 507 2.14 7.10 34.97
N LYS A 508 2.77 8.28 34.80
CA LYS A 508 2.12 9.47 34.23
C LYS A 508 1.61 9.27 32.79
N ILE A 509 2.40 8.61 31.93
CA ILE A 509 2.01 8.30 30.55
C ILE A 509 0.89 7.25 30.57
N ALA A 510 1.04 6.20 31.36
CA ALA A 510 0.04 5.15 31.47
C ALA A 510 -1.32 5.68 31.95
N SER A 511 -1.34 6.56 32.96
CA SER A 511 -2.58 7.18 33.45
C SER A 511 -3.32 7.97 32.36
N PHE A 512 -2.62 8.62 31.43
CA PHE A 512 -3.26 9.26 30.27
C PHE A 512 -3.97 8.24 29.38
N TYR A 513 -3.29 7.16 28.99
CA TYR A 513 -3.90 6.14 28.12
C TYR A 513 -5.02 5.39 28.81
N GLU A 514 -4.85 5.03 30.08
CA GLU A 514 -5.89 4.36 30.86
C GLU A 514 -7.14 5.25 30.96
N GLY A 515 -6.98 6.53 31.30
CA GLY A 515 -8.09 7.48 31.32
C GLY A 515 -8.74 7.67 29.94
N TYR A 516 -7.95 7.70 28.87
CA TYR A 516 -8.49 7.75 27.51
C TYR A 516 -9.29 6.49 27.17
N TYR A 517 -8.79 5.29 27.51
CA TYR A 517 -9.49 4.02 27.26
C TYR A 517 -10.75 3.89 28.12
N GLU A 518 -10.71 4.33 29.39
CA GLU A 518 -11.87 4.42 30.27
C GLU A 518 -12.95 5.35 29.69
N SER A 519 -12.55 6.48 29.10
CA SER A 519 -13.48 7.38 28.38
C SER A 519 -14.15 6.73 27.17
N LYS A 520 -13.59 5.64 26.64
CA LYS A 520 -14.17 4.81 25.57
C LYS A 520 -14.95 3.60 26.12
N GLY A 521 -15.13 3.50 27.43
CA GLY A 521 -15.91 2.45 28.09
C GLY A 521 -15.13 1.19 28.46
N VAL A 522 -13.80 1.23 28.44
CA VAL A 522 -12.95 0.11 28.90
C VAL A 522 -12.92 0.07 30.43
N LYS A 523 -13.03 -1.12 31.01
CA LYS A 523 -12.79 -1.35 32.44
C LYS A 523 -11.41 -1.95 32.66
N PHE A 524 -10.66 -1.45 33.63
CA PHE A 524 -9.35 -2.00 33.99
C PHE A 524 -9.40 -2.74 35.33
N ILE A 525 -8.84 -3.95 35.36
CA ILE A 525 -8.56 -4.70 36.59
C ILE A 525 -7.06 -4.95 36.63
N LYS A 526 -6.39 -4.22 37.52
CA LYS A 526 -4.91 -4.15 37.64
C LYS A 526 -4.44 -5.00 38.83
N GLY A 527 -3.15 -5.34 38.86
CA GLY A 527 -2.55 -6.04 40.01
C GLY A 527 -2.99 -7.50 40.20
N THR A 528 -3.65 -8.11 39.21
CA THR A 528 -4.13 -9.49 39.29
C THR A 528 -3.90 -10.26 38.00
N VAL A 529 -4.11 -11.57 38.03
CA VAL A 529 -3.97 -12.47 36.87
C VAL A 529 -5.21 -13.33 36.74
N VAL A 530 -5.46 -13.78 35.51
CA VAL A 530 -6.43 -14.83 35.24
C VAL A 530 -5.77 -16.19 35.52
N THR A 531 -6.48 -17.08 36.21
CA THR A 531 -6.00 -18.41 36.58
C THR A 531 -6.64 -19.52 35.77
N SER A 532 -7.91 -19.38 35.38
CA SER A 532 -8.62 -20.38 34.57
C SER A 532 -9.77 -19.76 33.74
N PHE A 533 -10.29 -20.56 32.80
CA PHE A 533 -11.46 -20.24 31.98
C PHE A 533 -12.59 -21.23 32.30
N GLU A 534 -13.82 -20.74 32.32
CA GLU A 534 -15.00 -21.59 32.29
C GLU A 534 -15.53 -21.65 30.86
N ASN A 535 -15.92 -22.84 30.42
CA ASN A 535 -16.49 -23.08 29.10
C ASN A 535 -17.84 -23.80 29.23
N ASP A 536 -18.72 -23.61 28.26
CA ASP A 536 -19.94 -24.40 28.14
C ASP A 536 -19.67 -25.82 27.58
N SER A 537 -20.72 -26.62 27.42
CA SER A 537 -20.64 -27.99 26.90
C SER A 537 -20.12 -28.09 25.46
N GLU A 538 -20.14 -26.98 24.70
CA GLU A 538 -19.62 -26.91 23.33
C GLU A 538 -18.17 -26.37 23.29
N GLY A 539 -17.59 -26.05 24.46
CA GLY A 539 -16.23 -25.55 24.58
C GLY A 539 -16.09 -24.05 24.33
N LYS A 540 -17.20 -23.30 24.29
CA LYS A 540 -17.17 -21.84 24.19
C LYS A 540 -16.95 -21.22 25.57
N VAL A 541 -16.06 -20.23 25.64
CA VAL A 541 -15.79 -19.51 26.90
C VAL A 541 -17.03 -18.77 27.39
N THR A 542 -17.31 -18.88 28.69
CA THR A 542 -18.45 -18.21 29.35
C THR A 542 -18.00 -17.30 30.50
N ALA A 543 -16.81 -17.53 31.07
CA ALA A 543 -16.21 -16.66 32.06
C ALA A 543 -14.68 -16.83 32.15
N VAL A 544 -14.00 -15.82 32.71
CA VAL A 544 -12.64 -15.95 33.22
C VAL A 544 -12.63 -15.87 34.75
N ILE A 545 -11.72 -16.62 35.37
CA ILE A 545 -11.54 -16.64 36.83
C ILE A 545 -10.25 -15.92 37.18
N LEU A 546 -10.34 -14.92 38.05
CA LEU A 546 -9.20 -14.20 38.57
C LEU A 546 -8.55 -14.96 39.74
N LYS A 547 -7.32 -14.59 40.07
CA LYS A 547 -6.55 -15.19 41.17
C LYS A 547 -7.24 -15.13 42.53
N ASP A 548 -8.08 -14.13 42.78
CA ASP A 548 -8.85 -13.97 44.02
C ASP A 548 -10.20 -14.72 44.01
N GLY A 549 -10.48 -15.50 42.95
CA GLY A 549 -11.74 -16.22 42.76
C GLY A 549 -12.83 -15.39 42.08
N THR A 550 -12.58 -14.11 41.77
CA THR A 550 -13.56 -13.28 41.05
C THR A 550 -13.87 -13.88 39.68
N ARG A 551 -15.15 -14.09 39.40
CA ARG A 551 -15.66 -14.59 38.13
C ARG A 551 -16.10 -13.44 37.24
N LEU A 552 -15.53 -13.33 36.03
CA LEU A 552 -15.89 -12.33 35.03
C LEU A 552 -16.59 -13.00 33.84
N PRO A 553 -17.92 -12.88 33.69
CA PRO A 553 -18.64 -13.39 32.54
C PRO A 553 -18.16 -12.76 31.23
N THR A 554 -17.98 -13.57 30.19
CA THR A 554 -17.50 -13.09 28.90
C THR A 554 -17.89 -14.00 27.74
N ASP A 555 -18.07 -13.40 26.57
CA ASP A 555 -18.34 -14.09 25.31
C ASP A 555 -17.05 -14.36 24.51
N MET A 556 -15.95 -13.71 24.90
CA MET A 556 -14.67 -13.74 24.18
C MET A 556 -13.50 -13.41 25.10
N VAL A 557 -12.44 -14.19 25.02
CA VAL A 557 -11.16 -13.88 25.68
C VAL A 557 -10.09 -13.60 24.64
N VAL A 558 -9.36 -12.50 24.80
CA VAL A 558 -8.15 -12.20 24.02
C VAL A 558 -6.95 -12.24 24.95
N VAL A 559 -5.95 -13.06 24.60
CA VAL A 559 -4.74 -13.24 25.42
C VAL A 559 -3.57 -12.51 24.75
N GLY A 560 -3.18 -11.37 25.33
CA GLY A 560 -2.10 -10.49 24.87
C GLY A 560 -0.97 -10.34 25.89
N ILE A 561 -0.52 -11.45 26.49
CA ILE A 561 0.46 -11.45 27.60
C ILE A 561 1.93 -11.42 27.16
N GLY A 562 2.19 -11.20 25.87
CA GLY A 562 3.53 -11.14 25.28
C GLY A 562 3.95 -12.44 24.59
N SER A 563 5.19 -12.48 24.12
CA SER A 563 5.76 -13.62 23.38
C SER A 563 7.11 -14.04 23.97
N ARG A 564 7.54 -15.26 23.64
CA ARG A 564 8.92 -15.71 23.85
C ARG A 564 9.51 -16.01 22.48
N ALA A 565 10.77 -15.66 22.28
CA ALA A 565 11.48 -16.06 21.07
C ALA A 565 11.51 -17.58 20.97
N ASN A 566 11.29 -18.11 19.77
CA ASN A 566 11.33 -19.56 19.55
C ASN A 566 12.79 -20.02 19.37
N THR A 567 13.49 -20.18 20.49
CA THR A 567 14.89 -20.62 20.54
C THR A 567 15.04 -22.13 20.69
N SER A 568 13.95 -22.84 20.99
CA SER A 568 13.95 -24.27 21.36
C SER A 568 14.73 -25.19 20.43
N LEU A 569 14.67 -24.95 19.12
CA LEU A 569 15.39 -25.75 18.11
C LEU A 569 16.93 -25.66 18.24
N PHE A 570 17.44 -24.63 18.91
CA PHE A 570 18.87 -24.28 18.91
C PHE A 570 19.46 -24.09 20.31
N GLU A 571 18.72 -24.34 21.39
CA GLU A 571 19.17 -24.11 22.77
C GLU A 571 20.43 -24.92 23.13
N ASP A 572 20.60 -26.12 22.56
CA ASP A 572 21.79 -26.97 22.76
C ASP A 572 22.85 -26.82 21.64
N GLN A 573 22.56 -26.00 20.62
CA GLN A 573 23.39 -25.89 19.41
C GLN A 573 24.05 -24.52 19.27
N LEU A 574 23.38 -23.47 19.77
CA LEU A 574 23.81 -22.08 19.66
C LEU A 574 23.79 -21.42 21.04
N THR A 575 24.65 -20.43 21.23
CA THR A 575 24.64 -19.67 22.48
C THR A 575 23.36 -18.84 22.59
N ILE A 576 22.64 -18.99 23.70
CA ILE A 576 21.45 -18.19 24.03
C ILE A 576 21.82 -17.12 25.05
N GLU A 577 21.39 -15.88 24.81
CA GLU A 577 21.61 -14.73 25.72
C GLU A 577 20.35 -13.85 25.75
N LYS A 578 19.95 -13.36 26.94
CA LYS A 578 18.74 -12.52 27.13
C LYS A 578 17.46 -13.11 26.49
N GLY A 579 17.36 -14.45 26.45
CA GLY A 579 16.20 -15.17 25.88
C GLY A 579 16.14 -15.14 24.35
N GLY A 580 17.26 -14.91 23.66
CA GLY A 580 17.38 -15.03 22.20
C GLY A 580 18.72 -15.67 21.81
N ILE A 581 18.86 -16.01 20.53
CA ILE A 581 20.11 -16.52 19.97
C ILE A 581 21.12 -15.37 19.95
N LYS A 582 22.23 -15.55 20.66
CA LYS A 582 23.32 -14.58 20.72
C LYS A 582 23.99 -14.45 19.36
N VAL A 583 24.16 -13.21 18.90
CA VAL A 583 24.90 -12.90 17.69
C VAL A 583 25.91 -11.78 17.90
N ASN A 584 26.92 -11.72 17.03
CA ASN A 584 27.87 -10.60 16.98
C ASN A 584 27.30 -9.39 16.19
N ASN A 585 28.10 -8.34 15.99
CA ASN A 585 27.72 -7.13 15.26
C ASN A 585 27.31 -7.38 13.78
N LEU A 586 27.63 -8.56 13.23
CA LEU A 586 27.31 -8.99 11.87
C LEU A 586 26.07 -9.91 11.83
N MET A 587 25.36 -10.06 12.94
CA MET A 587 24.22 -10.99 13.11
C MET A 587 24.58 -12.47 12.98
N GLN A 588 25.87 -12.80 13.08
CA GLN A 588 26.38 -14.17 13.02
C GLN A 588 26.33 -14.82 14.40
N THR A 589 25.91 -16.08 14.48
CA THR A 589 25.77 -16.82 15.74
C THR A 589 27.11 -17.43 16.18
N SER A 590 27.11 -18.27 17.23
CA SER A 590 28.28 -19.07 17.62
C SER A 590 28.75 -20.06 16.54
N ASN A 591 27.90 -20.35 15.54
CA ASN A 591 28.30 -21.05 14.32
C ASN A 591 28.44 -20.03 13.18
N SER A 592 29.63 -19.96 12.58
CA SER A 592 29.96 -18.96 11.55
C SER A 592 29.13 -19.09 10.26
N SER A 593 28.51 -20.23 10.02
CA SER A 593 27.63 -20.46 8.86
C SER A 593 26.15 -20.14 9.14
N VAL A 594 25.81 -19.76 10.38
CA VAL A 594 24.43 -19.53 10.82
C VAL A 594 24.26 -18.10 11.32
N TYR A 595 23.22 -17.44 10.84
CA TYR A 595 22.86 -16.07 11.20
C TYR A 595 21.47 -16.06 11.84
N ALA A 596 21.29 -15.26 12.88
CA ALA A 596 19.98 -15.04 13.51
C ALA A 596 19.61 -13.56 13.42
N VAL A 597 18.37 -13.28 13.01
CA VAL A 597 17.86 -11.93 12.75
C VAL A 597 16.44 -11.76 13.30
N GLY A 598 16.03 -10.52 13.58
CA GLY A 598 14.72 -10.20 14.14
C GLY A 598 14.53 -10.64 15.59
N ASP A 599 13.30 -10.96 15.96
CA ASP A 599 12.87 -11.10 17.37
C ASP A 599 13.60 -12.23 18.13
N VAL A 600 14.15 -13.21 17.40
CA VAL A 600 14.93 -14.31 17.96
C VAL A 600 16.38 -13.92 18.25
N ALA A 601 16.90 -12.84 17.64
CA ALA A 601 18.30 -12.44 17.77
C ALA A 601 18.52 -11.56 19.00
N ALA A 602 19.51 -11.92 19.80
CA ALA A 602 20.06 -11.10 20.86
C ALA A 602 21.42 -10.54 20.39
N PHE A 603 21.48 -9.24 20.13
CA PHE A 603 22.63 -8.60 19.49
C PHE A 603 23.13 -7.37 20.26
N PRO A 604 24.43 -7.07 20.20
CA PRO A 604 25.00 -5.87 20.80
C PRO A 604 24.43 -4.59 20.16
N VAL A 605 23.96 -3.66 21.00
CA VAL A 605 23.43 -2.37 20.54
C VAL A 605 24.41 -1.26 20.86
N LYS A 606 24.98 -0.62 19.84
CA LYS A 606 25.96 0.46 19.98
C LYS A 606 25.46 1.63 20.83
N LEU A 607 24.18 1.99 20.67
CA LEU A 607 23.54 3.03 21.49
C LEU A 607 23.65 2.72 22.99
N PHE A 608 23.71 1.45 23.37
CA PHE A 608 23.80 0.98 24.75
C PHE A 608 25.20 0.46 25.10
N ASN A 609 26.23 1.06 24.48
CA ASN A 609 27.64 0.72 24.69
C ASN A 609 27.96 -0.75 24.36
N GLY A 610 27.26 -1.32 23.38
CA GLY A 610 27.46 -2.71 22.95
C GLY A 610 26.75 -3.75 23.83
N ASP A 611 25.90 -3.33 24.77
CA ASP A 611 25.11 -4.25 25.58
C ASP A 611 24.19 -5.10 24.68
N THR A 612 24.18 -6.41 24.94
CA THR A 612 23.38 -7.37 24.19
C THR A 612 21.91 -7.16 24.51
N ARG A 613 21.10 -6.85 23.50
CA ARG A 613 19.65 -6.71 23.64
C ARG A 613 18.92 -7.59 22.65
N ARG A 614 17.77 -8.08 23.10
CA ARG A 614 16.77 -8.71 22.24
C ARG A 614 15.63 -7.72 22.09
N LEU A 615 15.36 -7.33 20.85
CA LEU A 615 14.44 -6.24 20.51
C LEU A 615 13.31 -6.80 19.64
N GLU A 616 12.16 -7.05 20.26
CA GLU A 616 10.96 -7.59 19.62
C GLU A 616 10.22 -6.48 18.86
N HIS A 617 10.62 -6.22 17.62
CA HIS A 617 9.98 -5.19 16.80
C HIS A 617 10.24 -5.35 15.30
N VAL A 618 9.24 -5.00 14.49
CA VAL A 618 9.27 -5.10 13.02
C VAL A 618 10.43 -4.32 12.38
N ASP A 619 10.79 -3.16 12.92
CA ASP A 619 11.92 -2.37 12.40
C ASP A 619 13.26 -3.06 12.68
N SER A 620 13.40 -3.67 13.87
CA SER A 620 14.58 -4.47 14.22
C SER A 620 14.71 -5.67 13.29
N ALA A 621 13.63 -6.41 13.05
CA ALA A 621 13.61 -7.54 12.12
C ALA A 621 14.04 -7.14 10.70
N ARG A 622 13.52 -6.01 10.18
CA ARG A 622 13.90 -5.51 8.86
C ARG A 622 15.36 -5.09 8.79
N LYS A 623 15.85 -4.35 9.78
CA LYS A 623 17.23 -3.81 9.80
C LYS A 623 18.26 -4.91 10.00
N THR A 624 18.05 -5.81 10.96
CA THR A 624 18.94 -6.95 11.21
C THR A 624 19.00 -7.92 10.02
N ALA A 625 17.87 -8.15 9.32
CA ALA A 625 17.86 -8.97 8.10
C ALA A 625 18.70 -8.36 6.97
N ARG A 626 18.51 -7.06 6.67
CA ARG A 626 19.33 -6.37 5.65
C ARG A 626 20.80 -6.37 6.04
N HIS A 627 21.09 -6.15 7.32
CA HIS A 627 22.44 -6.14 7.84
C HIS A 627 23.13 -7.50 7.71
N ALA A 628 22.44 -8.59 8.06
CA ALA A 628 22.96 -9.94 7.91
C ALA A 628 23.29 -10.26 6.45
N VAL A 629 22.42 -9.87 5.50
CA VAL A 629 22.70 -10.06 4.06
C VAL A 629 23.92 -9.27 3.61
N ALA A 630 24.05 -8.01 4.03
CA ALA A 630 25.24 -7.21 3.73
C ALA A 630 26.52 -7.86 4.30
N ALA A 631 26.46 -8.35 5.54
CA ALA A 631 27.54 -9.04 6.20
C ALA A 631 27.92 -10.37 5.51
N ILE A 632 26.95 -11.12 5.00
CA ILE A 632 27.18 -12.36 4.24
C ILE A 632 27.88 -12.06 2.91
N MET A 633 27.41 -11.03 2.20
CA MET A 633 27.92 -10.69 0.85
C MET A 633 29.28 -9.97 0.88
N GLY A 634 29.61 -9.27 1.96
CA GLY A 634 30.82 -8.47 2.07
C GLY A 634 31.23 -8.17 3.52
N PRO A 635 31.66 -9.17 4.30
CA PRO A 635 31.89 -9.01 5.74
C PRO A 635 32.99 -7.99 6.06
N ARG A 636 34.04 -7.91 5.23
CA ARG A 636 35.15 -6.94 5.40
C ARG A 636 34.74 -5.49 5.14
N ASN A 637 33.61 -5.28 4.46
CA ASN A 637 33.10 -3.95 4.10
C ASN A 637 31.84 -3.57 4.91
N THR A 638 31.41 -4.42 5.84
CA THR A 638 30.20 -4.20 6.63
C THR A 638 30.59 -3.67 8.01
N SER A 639 30.20 -2.44 8.32
CA SER A 639 30.40 -1.85 9.65
C SER A 639 29.44 -2.46 10.69
N ASP A 640 29.62 -2.13 11.97
CA ASP A 640 28.63 -2.47 13.01
C ASP A 640 27.23 -1.93 12.69
N LEU A 641 26.20 -2.64 13.15
CA LEU A 641 24.81 -2.22 13.02
C LEU A 641 24.53 -0.96 13.86
N ASP A 642 24.41 0.20 13.20
CA ASP A 642 24.00 1.46 13.82
C ASP A 642 22.47 1.53 13.98
N TYR A 643 21.94 0.80 14.97
CA TYR A 643 20.51 0.72 15.25
C TYR A 643 20.11 1.56 16.47
N VAL A 644 19.18 2.50 16.24
CA VAL A 644 18.41 3.17 17.30
C VAL A 644 17.11 2.41 17.48
N PRO A 645 16.88 1.77 18.64
CA PRO A 645 15.63 1.07 18.89
C PRO A 645 14.45 2.02 18.71
N PHE A 646 13.43 1.53 18.03
CA PHE A 646 12.26 2.30 17.65
C PHE A 646 11.01 1.47 17.92
N PHE A 647 10.00 2.10 18.49
CA PHE A 647 8.70 1.52 18.71
C PHE A 647 7.61 2.58 18.50
N TYR A 648 6.45 2.19 18.00
CA TYR A 648 5.33 3.11 17.82
C TYR A 648 4.02 2.36 18.01
N SER A 649 2.95 3.09 18.30
CA SER A 649 1.60 2.55 18.20
C SER A 649 0.63 3.65 17.77
N ARG A 650 -0.46 3.23 17.14
CA ARG A 650 -1.56 4.09 16.73
C ARG A 650 -2.87 3.39 17.04
N VAL A 651 -3.62 3.95 17.98
CA VAL A 651 -4.87 3.40 18.49
C VAL A 651 -5.87 4.52 18.67
N PHE A 652 -7.11 4.30 18.23
CA PHE A 652 -8.12 5.37 18.17
C PHE A 652 -7.60 6.60 17.40
N THR A 653 -7.59 7.78 18.02
CA THR A 653 -7.02 9.02 17.50
C THR A 653 -5.60 9.30 18.03
N LEU A 654 -5.05 8.41 18.86
CA LEU A 654 -3.74 8.57 19.51
C LEU A 654 -2.65 7.96 18.63
N ALA A 655 -1.49 8.63 18.57
CA ALA A 655 -0.34 8.20 17.80
C ALA A 655 0.94 8.66 18.48
N TRP A 656 1.74 7.68 18.92
CA TRP A 656 2.99 7.96 19.61
C TRP A 656 4.15 7.19 19.02
N GLN A 657 5.35 7.73 19.24
CA GLN A 657 6.61 7.09 18.90
C GLN A 657 7.56 7.13 20.09
N PHE A 658 8.34 6.07 20.22
CA PHE A 658 9.41 5.93 21.18
C PHE A 658 10.72 5.56 20.47
N TYR A 659 11.80 6.19 20.88
CA TYR A 659 13.16 5.91 20.42
C TYR A 659 14.07 5.65 21.62
N GLY A 660 14.99 4.69 21.51
CA GLY A 660 16.07 4.46 22.47
C GLY A 660 15.73 3.52 23.62
N ASP A 661 16.14 3.87 24.83
CA ASP A 661 16.00 3.10 26.08
C ASP A 661 15.23 3.90 27.13
N ASN A 662 14.50 3.21 27.99
CA ASN A 662 13.66 3.82 29.03
C ASN A 662 14.30 3.70 30.43
N ILE A 663 15.64 3.82 30.48
CA ILE A 663 16.43 3.76 31.71
C ILE A 663 16.90 5.15 32.16
N GLY A 664 17.06 5.32 33.47
CA GLY A 664 17.52 6.56 34.08
C GLY A 664 16.37 7.48 34.45
N ASP A 665 16.71 8.75 34.64
CA ASP A 665 15.76 9.77 35.07
C ASP A 665 14.82 10.16 33.94
N VAL A 666 13.52 10.23 34.22
CA VAL A 666 12.53 10.69 33.25
C VAL A 666 12.22 12.16 33.43
N VAL A 667 12.14 12.89 32.31
CA VAL A 667 11.68 14.28 32.24
C VAL A 667 10.46 14.33 31.33
N HIS A 668 9.29 14.59 31.89
CA HIS A 668 8.04 14.75 31.13
C HIS A 668 7.91 16.19 30.63
N TYR A 669 7.23 16.38 29.51
CA TYR A 669 6.96 17.70 28.94
C TYR A 669 5.66 17.72 28.15
N GLY A 670 5.17 18.93 27.82
CA GLY A 670 3.97 19.13 27.03
C GLY A 670 2.67 18.98 27.82
N ASP A 671 1.56 18.93 27.10
CA ASP A 671 0.20 18.99 27.66
C ASP A 671 -0.49 17.62 27.57
N PHE A 672 -0.56 16.95 28.72
CA PHE A 672 -1.23 15.67 28.88
C PHE A 672 -2.76 15.78 28.75
N THR A 673 -3.34 16.97 28.93
CA THR A 673 -4.80 17.17 28.79
C THR A 673 -5.22 17.34 27.33
N LYS A 674 -4.34 17.89 26.49
CA LYS A 674 -4.57 18.09 25.04
C LYS A 674 -4.03 16.96 24.17
N GLY A 675 -3.42 15.94 24.76
CA GLY A 675 -2.89 14.78 24.02
C GLY A 675 -1.67 15.08 23.16
N LYS A 676 -0.89 16.13 23.50
CA LYS A 676 0.42 16.41 22.89
C LYS A 676 1.46 16.60 23.97
N PHE A 677 2.16 15.51 24.29
CA PHE A 677 3.13 15.45 25.38
C PHE A 677 4.22 14.45 25.08
N GLY A 678 5.30 14.50 25.83
CA GLY A 678 6.38 13.53 25.69
C GLY A 678 7.17 13.31 26.97
N ALA A 679 8.20 12.48 26.84
CA ALA A 679 9.16 12.23 27.90
C ALA A 679 10.55 11.97 27.31
N TYR A 680 11.59 12.42 28.01
CA TYR A 680 12.96 12.02 27.74
C TYR A 680 13.49 11.20 28.90
N TRP A 681 14.20 10.12 28.59
CA TRP A 681 14.98 9.36 29.55
C TRP A 681 16.42 9.80 29.49
N VAL A 682 16.96 10.20 30.64
CA VAL A 682 18.27 10.79 30.80
C VAL A 682 19.11 9.90 31.71
N ASN A 683 20.22 9.41 31.19
CA ASN A 683 21.16 8.60 31.94
C ASN A 683 22.55 9.23 31.86
N LYS A 684 23.19 9.45 33.02
CA LYS A 684 24.49 10.15 33.14
C LYS A 684 24.54 11.47 32.35
N GLY A 685 23.46 12.26 32.45
CA GLY A 685 23.35 13.57 31.79
C GLY A 685 23.18 13.52 30.26
N ARG A 686 22.82 12.37 29.67
CA ARG A 686 22.58 12.23 28.23
C ARG A 686 21.21 11.63 27.95
N VAL A 687 20.55 12.10 26.90
CA VAL A 687 19.30 11.50 26.42
C VAL A 687 19.59 10.11 25.87
N VAL A 688 18.95 9.10 26.46
CA VAL A 688 19.05 7.70 26.03
C VAL A 688 17.75 7.17 25.46
N GLY A 689 16.63 7.83 25.74
CA GLY A 689 15.36 7.55 25.09
C GLY A 689 14.42 8.75 25.05
N ALA A 690 13.45 8.70 24.15
CA ALA A 690 12.47 9.75 23.95
C ALA A 690 11.12 9.17 23.52
N PHE A 691 10.04 9.67 24.11
CA PHE A 691 8.66 9.38 23.79
C PHE A 691 7.95 10.68 23.37
N LEU A 692 7.09 10.61 22.37
CA LEU A 692 6.21 11.70 21.97
C LEU A 692 4.86 11.16 21.50
N GLU A 693 3.78 11.68 22.08
CA GLU A 693 2.39 11.50 21.64
C GLU A 693 1.93 12.76 20.89
N GLY A 694 1.17 12.58 19.81
CA GLY A 694 0.61 13.69 19.02
C GLY A 694 1.65 14.51 18.25
N GLY A 695 2.77 13.91 17.87
CA GLY A 695 3.87 14.58 17.17
C GLY A 695 3.66 14.72 15.66
N ALA A 696 4.23 15.78 15.07
CA ALA A 696 4.44 15.90 13.63
C ALA A 696 5.68 15.10 13.19
N LYS A 697 5.85 14.91 11.88
CA LYS A 697 6.97 14.12 11.32
C LYS A 697 8.32 14.70 11.75
N GLU A 698 8.48 16.01 11.66
CA GLU A 698 9.70 16.73 11.98
C GLU A 698 10.03 16.62 13.48
N GLU A 699 9.01 16.59 14.34
CA GLU A 699 9.16 16.41 15.78
C GLU A 699 9.61 14.98 16.12
N TYR A 700 9.05 13.97 15.45
CA TYR A 700 9.49 12.59 15.61
C TYR A 700 10.94 12.37 15.13
N GLU A 701 11.30 12.97 14.01
CA GLU A 701 12.68 12.95 13.51
C GLU A 701 13.64 13.65 14.48
N ALA A 702 13.20 14.75 15.09
CA ALA A 702 13.99 15.47 16.06
C ALA A 702 14.26 14.65 17.33
N ILE A 703 13.23 14.02 17.91
CA ILE A 703 13.42 13.18 19.11
C ILE A 703 14.28 11.94 18.80
N ALA A 704 14.14 11.34 17.62
CA ALA A 704 14.98 10.23 17.18
C ALA A 704 16.45 10.65 17.08
N ARG A 705 16.71 11.84 16.54
CA ARG A 705 18.06 12.38 16.35
C ARG A 705 18.73 12.71 17.67
N VAL A 706 18.05 13.31 18.65
CA VAL A 706 18.66 13.60 19.96
C VAL A 706 18.99 12.33 20.75
N VAL A 707 18.19 11.28 20.61
CA VAL A 707 18.51 9.94 21.15
C VAL A 707 19.75 9.39 20.47
N LYS A 708 19.80 9.42 19.12
CA LYS A 708 20.95 8.94 18.35
C LYS A 708 22.25 9.66 18.72
N LEU A 709 22.19 10.98 18.89
CA LEU A 709 23.33 11.82 19.25
C LEU A 709 23.67 11.77 20.74
N LYS A 710 22.87 11.10 21.58
CA LYS A 710 22.98 11.11 23.04
C LYS A 710 23.10 12.53 23.59
N ALA A 711 22.20 13.42 23.17
CA ALA A 711 22.28 14.85 23.47
C ALA A 711 22.47 15.13 24.97
N THR A 712 23.40 16.04 25.30
CA THR A 712 23.71 16.38 26.69
C THR A 712 22.60 17.23 27.31
N VAL A 713 22.18 16.84 28.50
CA VAL A 713 21.19 17.54 29.32
C VAL A 713 21.94 18.36 30.37
N LYS A 714 21.85 19.70 30.26
CA LYS A 714 22.50 20.64 31.19
C LYS A 714 21.73 20.86 32.51
N GLY A 715 20.47 20.41 32.57
CA GLY A 715 19.59 20.47 33.74
C GLY A 715 18.19 19.93 33.38
N LYS A 716 17.52 19.24 34.30
CA LYS A 716 16.20 18.63 34.04
C LYS A 716 15.14 19.69 33.76
N ASP A 717 15.11 20.74 34.58
CA ASP A 717 14.15 21.85 34.48
C ASP A 717 14.24 22.57 33.12
N VAL A 718 15.43 22.64 32.54
CA VAL A 718 15.66 23.21 31.20
C VAL A 718 15.02 22.34 30.12
N VAL A 719 15.14 21.02 30.21
CA VAL A 719 14.54 20.11 29.23
C VAL A 719 13.03 20.03 29.41
N GLU A 720 12.54 20.08 30.64
CA GLU A 720 11.11 20.14 30.96
C GLU A 720 10.46 21.39 30.37
N GLY A 721 11.06 22.57 30.60
CA GLY A 721 10.54 23.84 30.06
C GLY A 721 10.66 23.98 28.54
N GLN A 722 11.64 23.32 27.91
CA GLN A 722 11.81 23.36 26.44
C GLN A 722 11.02 22.28 25.71
N GLY A 723 10.76 21.14 26.34
CA GLY A 723 10.01 20.02 25.79
C GLY A 723 10.48 19.59 24.39
N ILE A 724 9.64 19.73 23.38
CA ILE A 724 9.97 19.35 22.00
C ILE A 724 11.00 20.31 21.35
N ASP A 725 11.01 21.58 21.74
CA ASP A 725 11.94 22.57 21.21
C ASP A 725 13.39 22.28 21.60
N PHE A 726 13.61 21.51 22.67
CA PHE A 726 14.92 20.99 23.02
C PHE A 726 15.47 20.12 21.87
N ALA A 727 14.65 19.19 21.36
CA ALA A 727 15.03 18.31 20.28
C ALA A 727 15.19 19.06 18.95
N LEU A 728 14.27 19.97 18.63
CA LEU A 728 14.32 20.77 17.41
C LEU A 728 15.58 21.65 17.36
N ARG A 729 15.96 22.30 18.48
CA ARG A 729 17.18 23.12 18.56
C ARG A 729 18.47 22.31 18.53
N ALA A 730 18.48 21.14 19.16
CA ALA A 730 19.62 20.23 19.09
C ALA A 730 19.89 19.76 17.64
N CYS A 731 18.83 19.67 16.81
CA CYS A 731 18.95 19.36 15.39
C CYS A 731 19.53 20.52 14.54
N GLN A 732 19.38 21.77 14.98
CA GLN A 732 19.90 22.98 14.31
C GLN A 732 21.37 23.28 14.67
N ARG A 733 21.82 22.93 15.88
CA ARG A 733 23.18 23.21 16.39
C ARG A 733 24.28 22.26 15.89
N ALA A 734 23.92 21.17 15.21
CA ALA A 734 24.89 20.27 14.60
C ALA A 734 25.36 20.84 13.24
N THR A 735 26.36 21.73 13.26
CA THR A 735 27.08 22.15 12.06
C THR A 735 27.82 20.98 11.41
N PRO A 736 27.98 20.98 10.07
CA PRO A 736 28.68 19.92 9.35
C PRO A 736 30.16 19.91 9.77
N VAL A 737 30.69 18.72 10.05
CA VAL A 737 32.12 18.54 10.33
C VAL A 737 32.90 18.88 9.05
N HIS A 738 33.47 20.09 8.99
CA HIS A 738 34.46 20.48 8.01
C HIS A 738 35.75 19.69 8.25
N ASN A 739 36.04 18.72 7.38
CA ASN A 739 37.34 18.05 7.36
C ASN A 739 38.34 18.94 6.57
N TRP A 740 39.11 19.74 7.29
CA TRP A 740 40.03 20.76 6.75
C TRP A 740 41.21 20.21 5.92
N ARG A 741 41.40 18.88 5.87
CA ARG A 741 42.48 18.24 5.08
C ARG A 741 42.19 18.14 3.57
N SER A 742 40.95 18.35 3.15
CA SER A 742 40.55 18.26 1.74
C SER A 742 40.76 19.58 0.96
N VAL A 743 40.84 20.71 1.66
CA VAL A 743 40.82 22.04 1.03
C VAL A 743 42.19 22.45 0.46
N VAL A 744 43.29 21.97 1.06
CA VAL A 744 44.64 22.25 0.53
C VAL A 744 44.91 21.50 -0.77
N GLY A 745 44.39 20.27 -0.93
CA GLY A 745 44.52 19.50 -2.18
C GLY A 745 43.75 20.10 -3.35
N VAL A 746 42.58 20.68 -3.09
CA VAL A 746 41.74 21.30 -4.13
C VAL A 746 42.28 22.68 -4.54
N ALA A 747 42.83 23.47 -3.61
CA ALA A 747 43.43 24.76 -3.94
C ALA A 747 44.69 24.62 -4.84
N VAL A 748 45.52 23.60 -4.60
CA VAL A 748 46.71 23.32 -5.44
C VAL A 748 46.30 22.78 -6.82
N ALA A 749 45.25 21.96 -6.91
CA ALA A 749 44.73 21.46 -8.18
C ALA A 749 44.09 22.57 -9.06
N VAL A 750 43.37 23.52 -8.44
CA VAL A 750 42.75 24.65 -9.15
C VAL A 750 43.79 25.64 -9.66
N LEU A 751 44.90 25.86 -8.92
CA LEU A 751 46.00 26.70 -9.38
C LEU A 751 46.77 26.08 -10.55
N MET A 752 46.98 24.74 -10.53
CA MET A 752 47.61 23.99 -11.62
C MET A 752 46.75 23.98 -12.90
N PHE A 753 45.42 23.87 -12.76
CA PHE A 753 44.49 23.93 -13.90
C PHE A 753 44.40 25.34 -14.52
N ALA A 754 44.48 26.40 -13.72
CA ALA A 754 44.49 27.78 -14.21
C ALA A 754 45.76 28.13 -15.00
N VAL A 755 46.91 27.54 -14.65
CA VAL A 755 48.18 27.70 -15.39
C VAL A 755 48.17 26.90 -16.69
N ALA A 756 47.64 25.67 -16.68
CA ALA A 756 47.51 24.85 -17.89
C ALA A 756 46.53 25.43 -18.92
N PHE A 757 45.43 26.05 -18.47
CA PHE A 757 44.44 26.67 -19.35
C PHE A 757 44.94 27.99 -19.99
N ARG A 758 45.96 28.64 -19.39
CA ARG A 758 46.54 29.89 -19.91
C ARG A 758 47.65 29.67 -20.94
N TYR A 759 48.29 28.49 -20.96
CA TYR A 759 49.34 28.14 -21.93
C TYR A 759 48.88 27.24 -23.09
N GLY A 760 47.74 26.56 -22.99
CA GLY A 760 47.20 25.70 -24.06
C GLY A 760 46.54 26.42 -25.24
N ARG A 761 46.55 27.75 -25.31
CA ARG A 761 45.88 28.54 -26.36
C ARG A 761 46.81 29.10 -27.45
N ARG A 762 48.04 28.59 -27.56
CA ARG A 762 48.95 28.85 -28.69
C ARG A 762 49.60 27.56 -29.18
N MET A 763 48.81 26.79 -29.92
CA MET A 763 49.18 25.98 -31.09
C MET A 763 47.91 25.19 -31.38
N PHE A 764 47.18 25.64 -32.40
CA PHE A 764 45.90 25.07 -32.83
C PHE A 764 46.04 23.62 -33.26
#